data_AF-A0A4U5WQK9-F1
#
_entry.id   AF-A0A4U5WQK9-F1
#
_cell.length_a   1.000
_cell.length_b   1.000
_cell.length_c   1.000
_cell.angle_alpha   90.00
_cell.angle_beta   90.00
_cell.angle_gamma   90.00
#
_symmetry.space_group_name_H-M   'P 1'
#
loop_
_entity.id
_entity.type
_entity.pdbx_description
1 polymer ?
#
loop_
_entity_poly.entity_id
_entity_poly.type
_entity_poly.pdbx_seq_one_letter_code
_entity_poly.pdbx_strand_id
1 'polypeptide(L)'
;MSRYGAAVAEAARQYGPEAVETLAVRHQLAHWTGESGHPEQAVELFARLLADRERLQGPHHPDSELARHQLAHWYGRAGRFQEAVNRYEIMRRVAVQQGRPETALSMMCEVGYWQHQAGDTAAALRTFAEMLRGAQQELGPTHHLTGIARQRYAELAAGLPFGNEGGHDGLQNLIAAAAEVEASGDFRRAGRLYGQIAAQSEDLYGHASAQTLSALVAQAKAAVNAGDHAEAAERFDAVLACMALQGRGPGTREHDILLGQREELARSAAHVTFRIGQHTGTLLGQKVQAAPQTACGVLARRPETAHATCVAVVLDETDSRAPAQIPAEQWSAVIRHLAKQRWEATAVYFARPDRRPRAAEAQLCRRLGLLGVYVSCMDSSNVQVEAYAFTGSEPVYAPVVVVPEESAAPEQATARLAAGGVTFHPGAEAFGQWREVGRVRPATDTEGPSAFGGYDVLERVGRGGFGDVYLCQDPDGVMVAVKTLHARYANVPSVRQGFAHEVQAAQRVSGRFTVPVIAADPDGDTPWMAVPYVAAPSLQELLEQSGRLDEPTVRGLGAGIAAALSAIHAQGIVHLDLKPGNVLLTADGPRVIDFGIAQIERLTEPRRGFAGTYTYASPEQLREQPVFTAASDVFSLGTVLARLALGRSPWGGDTATAVANIRAGAPDLDGLPSALHDVVRSCLQLDPARRPTPHEVAEALQPGVADGDLGPLPLSQEAQELVAAYATMPATRFYETLADTRARAAAEGDVAPTRALSTGALTAPVADSLEGEGVRRAMPLRDTAPARSTAAELEARIHAWEQEAENREMAQTRHECGEFMQEARTLLGAAHPLTLRLRVSHAMLGCDQPGGVANAERVVGEAVKHLGEAHPTVRDARVLLEMLKSTGGT
;
A
#
# COMPACT_ATOMS: atom_id res chain seq x y z
N MET A 1 -24.50 11.59 -17.00
CA MET A 1 -25.69 12.47 -17.10
C MET A 1 -26.68 12.08 -18.19
N SER A 2 -26.49 12.42 -19.46
CA SER A 2 -27.51 12.21 -20.54
C SER A 2 -28.14 10.80 -20.57
N ARG A 3 -27.32 9.73 -20.44
CA ARG A 3 -27.81 8.33 -20.39
C ARG A 3 -28.79 8.05 -19.23
N TYR A 4 -28.58 8.63 -18.04
CA TYR A 4 -29.49 8.45 -16.90
C TYR A 4 -30.79 9.27 -17.05
N GLY A 5 -30.72 10.45 -17.67
CA GLY A 5 -31.93 11.20 -18.04
C GLY A 5 -32.81 10.43 -19.03
N ALA A 6 -32.18 9.81 -20.04
CA ALA A 6 -32.87 8.91 -20.97
C ALA A 6 -33.45 7.67 -20.28
N ALA A 7 -32.74 7.06 -19.32
CA ALA A 7 -33.21 5.93 -18.55
C ALA A 7 -34.43 6.27 -17.66
N VAL A 8 -34.46 7.45 -17.01
CA VAL A 8 -35.64 7.92 -16.28
C VAL A 8 -36.82 8.14 -17.22
N ALA A 9 -36.59 8.74 -18.39
CA ALA A 9 -37.64 8.95 -19.39
C ALA A 9 -38.22 7.62 -19.93
N GLU A 10 -37.38 6.61 -20.12
CA GLU A 10 -37.83 5.28 -20.55
C GLU A 10 -38.57 4.53 -19.43
N ALA A 11 -38.05 4.52 -18.20
CA ALA A 11 -38.74 3.93 -17.06
C ALA A 11 -40.12 4.59 -16.83
N ALA A 12 -40.21 5.92 -16.95
CA ALA A 12 -41.46 6.65 -16.84
C ALA A 12 -42.46 6.33 -17.98
N ARG A 13 -41.98 5.97 -19.18
CA ARG A 13 -42.83 5.46 -20.28
C ARG A 13 -43.30 4.03 -20.04
N GLN A 14 -42.43 3.16 -19.54
CA GLN A 14 -42.67 1.72 -19.43
C GLN A 14 -43.48 1.34 -18.17
N TYR A 15 -43.14 1.92 -17.03
CA TYR A 15 -43.72 1.58 -15.71
C TYR A 15 -44.61 2.71 -15.14
N GLY A 16 -44.46 3.93 -15.68
CA GLY A 16 -45.13 5.13 -15.17
C GLY A 16 -44.21 5.99 -14.29
N PRO A 17 -44.50 7.31 -14.14
CA PRO A 17 -43.61 8.26 -13.46
C PRO A 17 -43.51 8.05 -11.93
N GLU A 18 -44.49 7.38 -11.33
CA GLU A 18 -44.60 7.14 -9.88
C GLU A 18 -44.29 5.69 -9.46
N ALA A 19 -43.97 4.81 -10.42
CA ALA A 19 -43.63 3.42 -10.15
C ALA A 19 -42.30 3.29 -9.38
N VAL A 20 -42.18 2.25 -8.55
CA VAL A 20 -41.03 2.04 -7.65
C VAL A 20 -39.72 1.93 -8.44
N GLU A 21 -39.77 1.27 -9.59
CA GLU A 21 -38.68 1.14 -10.57
C GLU A 21 -38.23 2.52 -11.06
N THR A 22 -39.17 3.38 -11.46
CA THR A 22 -38.89 4.76 -11.89
C THR A 22 -38.33 5.61 -10.75
N LEU A 23 -38.82 5.45 -9.52
CA LEU A 23 -38.27 6.13 -8.34
C LEU A 23 -36.84 5.65 -8.02
N ALA A 24 -36.51 4.37 -8.25
CA ALA A 24 -35.15 3.85 -8.10
C ALA A 24 -34.19 4.40 -9.17
N VAL A 25 -34.61 4.50 -10.44
CA VAL A 25 -33.79 5.13 -11.50
C VAL A 25 -33.64 6.64 -11.25
N ARG A 26 -34.67 7.32 -10.71
CA ARG A 26 -34.58 8.72 -10.26
C ARG A 26 -33.59 8.90 -9.10
N HIS A 27 -33.50 7.95 -8.17
CA HIS A 27 -32.48 7.93 -7.11
C HIS A 27 -31.07 7.88 -7.70
N GLN A 28 -30.84 6.96 -8.65
CA GLN A 28 -29.56 6.83 -9.32
C GLN A 28 -29.20 8.09 -10.10
N LEU A 29 -30.14 8.68 -10.85
CA LEU A 29 -29.93 9.97 -11.52
C LEU A 29 -29.52 11.06 -10.52
N ALA A 30 -30.22 11.20 -9.38
CA ALA A 30 -29.91 12.20 -8.37
C ALA A 30 -28.51 12.00 -7.75
N HIS A 31 -28.15 10.77 -7.41
CA HIS A 31 -26.82 10.42 -6.88
C HIS A 31 -25.72 10.75 -7.89
N TRP A 32 -25.83 10.24 -9.13
CA TRP A 32 -24.83 10.47 -10.18
C TRP A 32 -24.74 11.91 -10.64
N THR A 33 -25.80 12.71 -10.48
CA THR A 33 -25.74 14.18 -10.68
C THR A 33 -24.76 14.82 -9.71
N GLY A 34 -24.88 14.50 -8.42
CA GLY A 34 -24.02 15.02 -7.38
C GLY A 34 -22.58 14.56 -7.52
N GLU A 35 -22.35 13.27 -7.79
CA GLU A 35 -21.01 12.72 -8.04
C GLU A 35 -20.35 13.32 -9.29
N SER A 36 -21.13 13.73 -10.29
CA SER A 36 -20.64 14.46 -11.47
C SER A 36 -20.33 15.94 -11.17
N GLY A 37 -20.15 16.33 -9.91
CA GLY A 37 -19.80 17.69 -9.50
C GLY A 37 -20.97 18.69 -9.42
N HIS A 38 -22.22 18.22 -9.44
CA HIS A 38 -23.41 19.10 -9.42
C HIS A 38 -24.26 18.90 -8.14
N PRO A 39 -23.73 19.21 -6.94
CA PRO A 39 -24.38 18.86 -5.67
C PRO A 39 -25.72 19.58 -5.43
N GLU A 40 -25.88 20.84 -5.82
CA GLU A 40 -27.17 21.56 -5.67
C GLU A 40 -28.28 20.96 -6.57
N GLN A 41 -27.93 20.47 -7.76
CA GLN A 41 -28.88 19.76 -8.62
C GLN A 41 -29.26 18.40 -8.01
N ALA A 42 -28.32 17.73 -7.34
CA ALA A 42 -28.62 16.52 -6.57
C ALA A 42 -29.57 16.82 -5.39
N VAL A 43 -29.37 17.93 -4.66
CA VAL A 43 -30.31 18.38 -3.61
C VAL A 43 -31.72 18.59 -4.17
N GLU A 44 -31.87 19.27 -5.31
CA GLU A 44 -33.18 19.47 -5.96
C GLU A 44 -33.85 18.14 -6.37
N LEU A 45 -33.08 17.23 -6.96
CA LEU A 45 -33.57 15.92 -7.39
C LEU A 45 -33.94 15.02 -6.21
N PHE A 46 -33.13 14.98 -5.15
CA PHE A 46 -33.42 14.21 -3.93
C PHE A 46 -34.58 14.82 -3.14
N ALA A 47 -34.75 16.15 -3.10
CA ALA A 47 -35.89 16.79 -2.46
C ALA A 47 -37.22 16.41 -3.14
N ARG A 48 -37.25 16.41 -4.48
CA ARG A 48 -38.42 15.94 -5.25
C ARG A 48 -38.68 14.45 -5.07
N LEU A 49 -37.62 13.62 -5.13
CA LEU A 49 -37.72 12.18 -4.94
C LEU A 49 -38.22 11.83 -3.52
N LEU A 50 -37.75 12.52 -2.49
CA LEU A 50 -38.19 12.33 -1.12
C LEU A 50 -39.69 12.65 -0.97
N ALA A 51 -40.16 13.78 -1.50
CA ALA A 51 -41.57 14.16 -1.44
C ALA A 51 -42.48 13.12 -2.12
N ASP A 52 -42.06 12.57 -3.26
CA ASP A 52 -42.77 11.48 -3.93
C ASP A 52 -42.76 10.18 -3.10
N ARG A 53 -41.60 9.78 -2.56
CA ARG A 53 -41.47 8.57 -1.73
C ARG A 53 -42.26 8.67 -0.42
N GLU A 54 -42.25 9.81 0.26
CA GLU A 54 -43.05 10.05 1.46
C GLU A 54 -44.57 10.00 1.19
N ARG A 55 -45.01 10.52 0.03
CA ARG A 55 -46.42 10.48 -0.40
C ARG A 55 -46.87 9.08 -0.82
N LEU A 56 -46.03 8.34 -1.53
CA LEU A 56 -46.41 7.07 -2.18
C LEU A 56 -46.11 5.84 -1.32
N GLN A 57 -44.96 5.82 -0.64
CA GLN A 57 -44.50 4.69 0.18
C GLN A 57 -44.65 4.97 1.70
N GLY A 58 -44.84 6.24 2.09
CA GLY A 58 -44.96 6.67 3.48
C GLY A 58 -43.62 7.11 4.10
N PRO A 59 -43.65 7.86 5.22
CA PRO A 59 -42.46 8.46 5.80
C PRO A 59 -41.51 7.46 6.47
N HIS A 60 -41.98 6.31 6.94
CA HIS A 60 -41.16 5.31 7.62
C HIS A 60 -40.70 4.17 6.69
N HIS A 61 -40.97 4.27 5.39
CA HIS A 61 -40.50 3.28 4.43
C HIS A 61 -38.96 3.40 4.25
N PRO A 62 -38.21 2.28 4.14
CA PRO A 62 -36.74 2.32 4.08
C PRO A 62 -36.19 3.21 2.95
N ASP A 63 -36.85 3.20 1.79
CA ASP A 63 -36.51 4.08 0.66
C ASP A 63 -36.72 5.58 0.94
N SER A 64 -37.67 5.93 1.82
CA SER A 64 -37.92 7.30 2.27
C SER A 64 -36.88 7.72 3.31
N GLU A 65 -36.52 6.84 4.25
CA GLU A 65 -35.42 7.10 5.20
C GLU A 65 -34.08 7.28 4.46
N LEU A 66 -33.78 6.41 3.50
CA LEU A 66 -32.60 6.53 2.64
C LEU A 66 -32.61 7.83 1.82
N ALA A 67 -33.76 8.23 1.27
CA ALA A 67 -33.88 9.50 0.54
C ALA A 67 -33.64 10.73 1.44
N ARG A 68 -34.04 10.71 2.72
CA ARG A 68 -33.70 11.78 3.68
C ARG A 68 -32.21 11.83 3.99
N HIS A 69 -31.59 10.66 4.21
CA HIS A 69 -30.15 10.57 4.46
C HIS A 69 -29.35 11.10 3.26
N GLN A 70 -29.68 10.64 2.04
CA GLN A 70 -29.03 11.12 0.81
C GLN A 70 -29.25 12.62 0.62
N LEU A 71 -30.47 13.13 0.84
CA LEU A 71 -30.74 14.56 0.77
C LEU A 71 -29.85 15.36 1.74
N ALA A 72 -29.76 14.93 3.02
CA ALA A 72 -28.90 15.56 4.02
C ALA A 72 -27.41 15.53 3.64
N HIS A 73 -26.92 14.40 3.11
CA HIS A 73 -25.56 14.28 2.57
C HIS A 73 -25.31 15.28 1.43
N TRP A 74 -26.26 15.42 0.50
CA TRP A 74 -26.12 16.32 -0.64
C TRP A 74 -26.20 17.81 -0.26
N TYR A 75 -26.95 18.18 0.78
CA TYR A 75 -26.84 19.51 1.40
C TYR A 75 -25.39 19.76 1.88
N GLY A 76 -24.79 18.80 2.59
CA GLY A 76 -23.40 18.92 3.06
C GLY A 76 -22.40 19.06 1.90
N ARG A 77 -22.53 18.23 0.86
CA ARG A 77 -21.71 18.29 -0.37
C ARG A 77 -21.91 19.55 -1.20
N ALA A 78 -23.02 20.27 -1.03
CA ALA A 78 -23.26 21.59 -1.61
C ALA A 78 -22.64 22.75 -0.80
N GLY A 79 -21.93 22.47 0.31
CA GLY A 79 -21.40 23.47 1.23
C GLY A 79 -22.43 23.98 2.25
N ARG A 80 -23.63 23.40 2.27
CA ARG A 80 -24.77 23.82 3.13
C ARG A 80 -24.75 23.05 4.44
N PHE A 81 -23.60 23.10 5.12
CA PHE A 81 -23.27 22.23 6.25
C PHE A 81 -24.27 22.33 7.41
N GLN A 82 -24.71 23.54 7.78
CA GLN A 82 -25.70 23.72 8.85
C GLN A 82 -27.06 23.09 8.51
N GLU A 83 -27.46 23.08 7.23
CA GLU A 83 -28.71 22.46 6.79
C GLU A 83 -28.60 20.93 6.79
N ALA A 84 -27.41 20.37 6.48
CA ALA A 84 -27.12 18.96 6.67
C ALA A 84 -27.18 18.56 8.15
N VAL A 85 -26.46 19.27 9.02
CA VAL A 85 -26.45 19.07 10.49
C VAL A 85 -27.88 19.09 11.05
N ASN A 86 -28.67 20.11 10.70
CA ASN A 86 -30.06 20.23 11.15
C ASN A 86 -30.92 19.01 10.71
N ARG A 87 -30.68 18.45 9.52
CA ARG A 87 -31.40 17.28 9.02
C ARG A 87 -31.00 15.99 9.72
N TYR A 88 -29.70 15.78 9.95
CA TYR A 88 -29.22 14.63 10.74
C TYR A 88 -29.71 14.69 12.19
N GLU A 89 -29.77 15.88 12.81
CA GLU A 89 -30.38 16.09 14.12
C GLU A 89 -31.88 15.73 14.17
N ILE A 90 -32.65 16.08 13.13
CA ILE A 90 -34.07 15.69 13.04
C ILE A 90 -34.20 14.16 12.96
N MET A 91 -33.41 13.51 12.10
CA MET A 91 -33.41 12.04 11.98
C MET A 91 -32.98 11.35 13.28
N ARG A 92 -31.96 11.89 13.98
CA ARG A 92 -31.53 11.41 15.29
C ARG A 92 -32.67 11.43 16.31
N ARG A 93 -33.40 12.56 16.41
CA ARG A 93 -34.51 12.70 17.37
C ARG A 93 -35.64 11.71 17.08
N VAL A 94 -35.96 11.48 15.80
CA VAL A 94 -36.94 10.46 15.40
C VAL A 94 -36.46 9.05 15.78
N ALA A 95 -35.19 8.73 15.56
CA ALA A 95 -34.61 7.44 15.97
C ALA A 95 -34.67 7.23 17.49
N VAL A 96 -34.34 8.26 18.30
CA VAL A 96 -34.47 8.21 19.77
C VAL A 96 -35.93 8.00 20.19
N GLN A 97 -36.88 8.74 19.62
CA GLN A 97 -38.32 8.58 19.92
C GLN A 97 -38.87 7.19 19.57
N GLN A 98 -38.25 6.51 18.60
CA GLN A 98 -38.61 5.16 18.17
C GLN A 98 -37.81 4.05 18.88
N GLY A 99 -36.93 4.39 19.84
CA GLY A 99 -36.10 3.40 20.53
C GLY A 99 -35.07 2.71 19.62
N ARG A 100 -34.53 3.43 18.63
CA ARG A 100 -33.46 2.96 17.71
C ARG A 100 -32.10 3.56 18.09
N PRO A 101 -31.41 3.07 19.14
CA PRO A 101 -30.18 3.68 19.66
C PRO A 101 -29.03 3.65 18.64
N GLU A 102 -28.82 2.53 17.94
CA GLU A 102 -27.80 2.42 16.88
C GLU A 102 -28.01 3.44 15.76
N THR A 103 -29.26 3.63 15.30
CA THR A 103 -29.59 4.62 14.28
C THR A 103 -29.35 6.03 14.80
N ALA A 104 -29.72 6.33 16.06
CA ALA A 104 -29.48 7.64 16.66
C ALA A 104 -27.97 7.95 16.76
N LEU A 105 -27.15 6.99 17.19
CA LEU A 105 -25.70 7.12 17.29
C LEU A 105 -25.03 7.21 15.90
N SER A 106 -25.53 6.47 14.91
CA SER A 106 -25.10 6.63 13.51
C SER A 106 -25.37 8.04 12.99
N MET A 107 -26.53 8.64 13.28
CA MET A 107 -26.81 10.02 12.91
C MET A 107 -25.91 11.03 13.64
N MET A 108 -25.44 10.74 14.87
CA MET A 108 -24.44 11.58 15.55
C MET A 108 -23.09 11.59 14.83
N CYS A 109 -22.70 10.47 14.22
CA CYS A 109 -21.47 10.42 13.42
C CYS A 109 -21.54 11.39 12.22
N GLU A 110 -22.69 11.44 11.54
CA GLU A 110 -22.94 12.38 10.45
C GLU A 110 -23.00 13.84 10.94
N VAL A 111 -23.68 14.11 12.07
CA VAL A 111 -23.72 15.45 12.69
C VAL A 111 -22.30 15.95 12.98
N GLY A 112 -21.46 15.13 13.64
CA GLY A 112 -20.09 15.50 13.97
C GLY A 112 -19.21 15.73 12.73
N TYR A 113 -19.37 14.88 11.70
CA TYR A 113 -18.66 15.06 10.43
C TYR A 113 -19.01 16.39 9.77
N TRP A 114 -20.30 16.71 9.62
CA TRP A 114 -20.72 17.95 8.95
C TRP A 114 -20.48 19.22 9.79
N GLN A 115 -20.47 19.12 11.13
CA GLN A 115 -20.00 20.20 12.01
C GLN A 115 -18.53 20.54 11.77
N HIS A 116 -17.67 19.52 11.68
CA HIS A 116 -16.25 19.72 11.40
C HIS A 116 -16.00 20.27 9.99
N GLN A 117 -16.73 19.80 8.97
CA GLN A 117 -16.68 20.39 7.62
C GLN A 117 -17.17 21.85 7.57
N ALA A 118 -18.02 22.27 8.51
CA ALA A 118 -18.42 23.67 8.69
C ALA A 118 -17.36 24.54 9.39
N GLY A 119 -16.26 23.95 9.86
CA GLY A 119 -15.25 24.61 10.70
C GLY A 119 -15.56 24.62 12.20
N ASP A 120 -16.71 24.08 12.64
CA ASP A 120 -17.06 23.95 14.06
C ASP A 120 -16.55 22.59 14.60
N THR A 121 -15.23 22.44 14.64
CA THR A 121 -14.53 21.30 15.24
C THR A 121 -14.94 21.09 16.70
N ALA A 122 -15.31 22.17 17.40
CA ALA A 122 -15.73 22.14 18.79
C ALA A 122 -17.09 21.46 18.98
N ALA A 123 -18.07 21.78 18.13
CA ALA A 123 -19.33 21.05 18.11
C ALA A 123 -19.11 19.60 17.69
N ALA A 124 -18.24 19.35 16.71
CA ALA A 124 -17.92 17.99 16.29
C ALA A 124 -17.33 17.12 17.41
N LEU A 125 -16.34 17.64 18.16
CA LEU A 125 -15.75 16.95 19.31
C LEU A 125 -16.76 16.71 20.44
N ARG A 126 -17.63 17.68 20.74
CA ARG A 126 -18.74 17.46 21.69
C ARG A 126 -19.68 16.35 21.22
N THR A 127 -20.08 16.37 19.95
CA THR A 127 -20.94 15.34 19.36
C THR A 127 -20.29 13.96 19.39
N PHE A 128 -19.01 13.83 19.03
CA PHE A 128 -18.30 12.54 19.08
C PHE A 128 -18.07 12.05 20.52
N ALA A 129 -17.83 12.96 21.48
CA ALA A 129 -17.74 12.61 22.90
C ALA A 129 -19.09 12.13 23.48
N GLU A 130 -20.18 12.78 23.10
CA GLU A 130 -21.54 12.33 23.44
C GLU A 130 -21.88 10.99 22.78
N MET A 131 -21.54 10.82 21.50
CA MET A 131 -21.71 9.55 20.78
C MET A 131 -20.90 8.42 21.44
N LEU A 132 -19.66 8.68 21.86
CA LEU A 132 -18.82 7.70 22.54
C LEU A 132 -19.43 7.27 23.89
N ARG A 133 -19.88 8.24 24.70
CA ARG A 133 -20.56 7.95 25.98
C ARG A 133 -21.85 7.16 25.77
N GLY A 134 -22.69 7.58 24.81
CA GLY A 134 -23.95 6.90 24.48
C GLY A 134 -23.73 5.47 23.98
N ALA A 135 -22.79 5.28 23.04
CA ALA A 135 -22.45 3.95 22.51
C ALA A 135 -21.88 3.02 23.61
N GLN A 136 -21.05 3.53 24.52
CA GLN A 136 -20.57 2.75 25.66
C GLN A 136 -21.69 2.34 26.64
N GLN A 137 -22.67 3.21 26.86
CA GLN A 137 -23.77 2.98 27.81
C GLN A 137 -24.88 2.09 27.24
N GLU A 138 -25.27 2.30 25.99
CA GLU A 138 -26.43 1.62 25.37
C GLU A 138 -26.05 0.37 24.58
N LEU A 139 -24.85 0.33 23.98
CA LEU A 139 -24.41 -0.75 23.08
C LEU A 139 -23.17 -1.51 23.59
N GLY A 140 -22.43 -0.94 24.54
CA GLY A 140 -21.28 -1.55 25.21
C GLY A 140 -19.91 -1.20 24.61
N PRO A 141 -18.82 -1.51 25.35
CA PRO A 141 -17.47 -1.02 25.04
C PRO A 141 -16.82 -1.64 23.80
N THR A 142 -17.32 -2.81 23.37
CA THR A 142 -16.83 -3.60 22.21
C THR A 142 -17.66 -3.40 20.94
N HIS A 143 -18.76 -2.65 21.00
CA HIS A 143 -19.62 -2.43 19.85
C HIS A 143 -18.94 -1.58 18.76
N HIS A 144 -19.22 -1.85 17.49
CA HIS A 144 -18.54 -1.19 16.37
C HIS A 144 -18.72 0.34 16.37
N LEU A 145 -19.92 0.85 16.71
CA LEU A 145 -20.17 2.30 16.87
C LEU A 145 -19.35 2.92 18.00
N THR A 146 -19.01 2.16 19.04
CA THR A 146 -18.12 2.61 20.12
C THR A 146 -16.68 2.74 19.62
N GLY A 147 -16.24 1.83 18.74
CA GLY A 147 -14.97 1.94 18.02
C GLY A 147 -14.93 3.16 17.09
N ILE A 148 -15.96 3.36 16.28
CA ILE A 148 -16.09 4.49 15.35
C ILE A 148 -16.12 5.82 16.11
N ALA A 149 -16.91 5.94 17.18
CA ALA A 149 -16.96 7.16 17.99
C ALA A 149 -15.60 7.47 18.65
N ARG A 150 -14.90 6.45 19.16
CA ARG A 150 -13.54 6.59 19.72
C ARG A 150 -12.54 7.02 18.64
N GLN A 151 -12.60 6.43 17.46
CA GLN A 151 -11.74 6.77 16.32
C GLN A 151 -12.00 8.21 15.86
N ARG A 152 -13.25 8.60 15.59
CA ARG A 152 -13.59 9.97 15.15
C ARG A 152 -13.22 11.03 16.20
N TYR A 153 -13.46 10.74 17.48
CA TYR A 153 -13.01 11.62 18.56
C TYR A 153 -11.48 11.74 18.57
N ALA A 154 -10.74 10.63 18.46
CA ALA A 154 -9.29 10.63 18.45
C ALA A 154 -8.69 11.29 17.20
N GLU A 155 -9.28 11.10 16.01
CA GLU A 155 -8.87 11.73 14.75
C GLU A 155 -8.97 13.26 14.85
N LEU A 156 -10.11 13.79 15.30
CA LEU A 156 -10.27 15.24 15.47
C LEU A 156 -9.44 15.78 16.63
N ALA A 157 -9.29 15.03 17.73
CA ALA A 157 -8.47 15.44 18.87
C ALA A 157 -6.95 15.39 18.60
N ALA A 158 -6.49 14.52 17.69
CA ALA A 158 -5.08 14.42 17.27
C ALA A 158 -4.75 15.30 16.05
N GLY A 159 -5.75 15.66 15.24
CA GLY A 159 -5.62 16.62 14.14
C GLY A 159 -5.62 18.08 14.59
N LEU A 160 -6.06 18.35 15.82
CA LEU A 160 -5.73 19.59 16.51
C LEU A 160 -4.25 19.55 16.95
N PRO A 161 -3.47 20.65 16.82
CA PRO A 161 -2.33 20.81 17.71
C PRO A 161 -2.85 20.69 19.15
N PHE A 162 -2.15 19.97 20.03
CA PHE A 162 -2.58 19.80 21.43
C PHE A 162 -2.75 21.17 22.08
N GLY A 163 -4.00 21.64 22.18
CA GLY A 163 -4.34 22.99 22.61
C GLY A 163 -5.09 23.80 21.55
N ASN A 164 -6.42 23.66 21.51
CA ASN A 164 -7.27 24.87 21.50
C ASN A 164 -8.73 24.68 21.99
N GLU A 165 -9.05 23.62 22.74
CA GLU A 165 -10.37 23.46 23.34
C GLU A 165 -10.29 23.11 24.84
N GLY A 166 -10.76 24.06 25.65
CA GLY A 166 -10.72 24.00 27.11
C GLY A 166 -9.62 24.89 27.68
N GLY A 167 -9.91 26.20 27.79
CA GLY A 167 -8.97 27.20 28.32
C GLY A 167 -8.44 26.84 29.71
N HIS A 168 -9.20 27.14 30.78
CA HIS A 168 -8.78 26.74 32.12
C HIS A 168 -8.96 25.22 32.34
N ASP A 169 -10.09 24.65 31.90
CA ASP A 169 -10.47 23.28 32.23
C ASP A 169 -9.65 22.21 31.49
N GLY A 170 -9.23 22.47 30.26
CA GLY A 170 -8.35 21.56 29.50
C GLY A 170 -6.97 21.46 30.13
N LEU A 171 -6.43 22.61 30.57
CA LEU A 171 -5.16 22.68 31.29
C LEU A 171 -5.21 21.92 32.63
N GLN A 172 -6.30 22.03 33.39
CA GLN A 172 -6.48 21.29 34.66
C GLN A 172 -6.50 19.76 34.44
N ASN A 173 -7.19 19.29 33.40
CA ASN A 173 -7.19 17.86 33.05
C ASN A 173 -5.80 17.36 32.64
N LEU A 174 -5.03 18.18 31.91
CA LEU A 174 -3.66 17.85 31.50
C LEU A 174 -2.70 17.79 32.70
N ILE A 175 -2.85 18.72 33.67
CA ILE A 175 -2.10 18.71 34.94
C ILE A 175 -2.39 17.44 35.75
N ALA A 176 -3.66 17.04 35.85
CA ALA A 176 -4.04 15.81 36.55
C ALA A 176 -3.40 14.56 35.90
N ALA A 177 -3.48 14.45 34.58
CA ALA A 177 -2.87 13.34 33.83
C ALA A 177 -1.33 13.31 33.96
N ALA A 178 -0.66 14.47 33.99
CA ALA A 178 0.79 14.55 34.20
C ALA A 178 1.19 14.03 35.59
N ALA A 179 0.43 14.39 36.64
CA ALA A 179 0.68 13.95 38.00
C ALA A 179 0.47 12.43 38.19
N GLU A 180 -0.54 11.82 37.57
CA GLU A 180 -0.74 10.36 37.59
C GLU A 180 0.43 9.62 36.90
N VAL A 181 0.94 10.16 35.80
CA VAL A 181 2.08 9.59 35.07
C VAL A 181 3.40 9.76 35.84
N GLU A 182 3.63 10.90 36.52
CA GLU A 182 4.78 11.08 37.43
C GLU A 182 4.69 10.09 38.61
N ALA A 183 3.49 9.90 39.18
CA ALA A 183 3.27 8.97 40.29
C ALA A 183 3.48 7.48 39.92
N SER A 184 3.31 7.11 38.64
CA SER A 184 3.63 5.76 38.15
C SER A 184 5.12 5.57 37.77
N GLY A 185 5.95 6.61 37.89
CA GLY A 185 7.40 6.56 37.66
C GLY A 185 7.83 6.70 36.19
N ASP A 186 6.91 6.94 35.26
CA ASP A 186 7.25 7.22 33.85
C ASP A 186 7.62 8.69 33.66
N PHE A 187 8.77 9.08 34.22
CA PHE A 187 9.24 10.47 34.23
C PHE A 187 9.45 11.05 32.82
N ARG A 188 9.80 10.22 31.83
CA ARG A 188 9.93 10.68 30.43
C ARG A 188 8.59 11.07 29.82
N ARG A 189 7.52 10.32 30.11
CA ARG A 189 6.18 10.65 29.64
C ARG A 189 5.58 11.82 30.42
N ALA A 190 5.79 11.87 31.74
CA ALA A 190 5.43 13.03 32.57
C ALA A 190 6.08 14.33 32.04
N GLY A 191 7.38 14.29 31.71
CA GLY A 191 8.10 15.44 31.15
C GLY A 191 7.48 15.98 29.85
N ARG A 192 7.01 15.11 28.95
CA ARG A 192 6.30 15.54 27.72
C ARG A 192 4.98 16.24 28.03
N LEU A 193 4.21 15.73 29.00
CA LEU A 193 2.96 16.34 29.43
C LEU A 193 3.22 17.71 30.11
N TYR A 194 4.26 17.83 30.95
CA TYR A 194 4.64 19.12 31.53
C TYR A 194 5.09 20.16 30.50
N GLY A 195 5.76 19.74 29.41
CA GLY A 195 6.06 20.63 28.28
C GLY A 195 4.81 21.16 27.57
N GLN A 196 3.78 20.31 27.40
CA GLN A 196 2.49 20.74 26.85
C GLN A 196 1.75 21.70 27.80
N ILE A 197 1.78 21.43 29.11
CA ILE A 197 1.23 22.34 30.15
C ILE A 197 1.95 23.69 30.13
N ALA A 198 3.27 23.71 29.91
CA ALA A 198 4.05 24.94 29.85
C ALA A 198 3.66 25.81 28.64
N ALA A 199 3.60 25.22 27.44
CA ALA A 199 3.17 25.91 26.22
C ALA A 199 1.72 26.43 26.35
N GLN A 200 0.78 25.60 26.83
CA GLN A 200 -0.60 26.02 27.01
C GLN A 200 -0.77 27.09 28.12
N SER A 201 0.07 27.06 29.17
CA SER A 201 0.09 28.11 30.20
C SER A 201 0.66 29.43 29.68
N GLU A 202 1.64 29.36 28.77
CA GLU A 202 2.21 30.49 28.08
C GLU A 202 1.19 31.18 27.16
N ASP A 203 0.41 30.41 26.39
CA ASP A 203 -0.68 30.94 25.56
C ASP A 203 -1.82 31.58 26.39
N LEU A 204 -2.16 30.99 27.55
CA LEU A 204 -3.29 31.43 28.38
C LEU A 204 -2.97 32.56 29.36
N TYR A 205 -1.74 32.62 29.90
CA TYR A 205 -1.35 33.55 30.96
C TYR A 205 -0.10 34.37 30.63
N GLY A 206 0.57 34.10 29.52
CA GLY A 206 1.79 34.76 29.05
C GLY A 206 3.10 34.12 29.54
N HIS A 207 4.17 34.31 28.75
CA HIS A 207 5.54 33.80 29.01
C HIS A 207 6.08 34.02 30.43
N ALA A 208 5.68 35.13 31.08
CA ALA A 208 6.14 35.51 32.42
C ALA A 208 5.19 35.05 33.56
N SER A 209 4.17 34.23 33.27
CA SER A 209 3.20 33.81 34.29
C SER A 209 3.78 32.85 35.33
N ALA A 210 3.16 32.82 36.51
CA ALA A 210 3.53 31.85 37.54
C ALA A 210 3.19 30.41 37.13
N GLN A 211 2.14 30.24 36.31
CA GLN A 211 1.67 28.97 35.76
C GLN A 211 2.69 28.38 34.78
N THR A 212 3.16 29.18 33.82
CA THR A 212 4.22 28.80 32.87
C THR A 212 5.51 28.42 33.61
N LEU A 213 5.94 29.24 34.58
CA LEU A 213 7.12 28.92 35.39
C LEU A 213 6.97 27.59 36.15
N SER A 214 5.81 27.36 36.77
CA SER A 214 5.55 26.12 37.53
C SER A 214 5.59 24.88 36.64
N ALA A 215 5.09 24.97 35.41
CA ALA A 215 5.10 23.88 34.45
C ALA A 215 6.52 23.59 33.93
N LEU A 216 7.30 24.63 33.60
CA LEU A 216 8.70 24.50 33.19
C LEU A 216 9.58 23.87 34.29
N VAL A 217 9.37 24.23 35.56
CA VAL A 217 10.06 23.62 36.70
C VAL A 217 9.69 22.14 36.87
N ALA A 218 8.41 21.78 36.70
CA ALA A 218 7.98 20.38 36.75
C ALA A 218 8.59 19.56 35.59
N GLN A 219 8.66 20.14 34.38
CA GLN A 219 9.31 19.52 33.22
C GLN A 219 10.81 19.27 33.46
N ALA A 220 11.54 20.28 33.96
CA ALA A 220 12.97 20.16 34.26
C ALA A 220 13.24 19.09 35.35
N LYS A 221 12.41 19.06 36.40
CA LYS A 221 12.46 18.02 37.45
C LYS A 221 12.19 16.61 36.89
N ALA A 222 11.22 16.46 36.00
CA ALA A 222 10.93 15.18 35.36
C ALA A 222 12.12 14.68 34.51
N ALA A 223 12.81 15.56 33.79
CA ALA A 223 14.04 15.20 33.05
C ALA A 223 15.18 14.73 33.97
N VAL A 224 15.40 15.41 35.11
CA VAL A 224 16.36 14.98 36.14
C VAL A 224 16.00 13.59 36.69
N ASN A 225 14.73 13.35 37.03
CA ASN A 225 14.25 12.05 37.53
C ASN A 225 14.34 10.94 36.46
N ALA A 226 14.25 11.27 35.18
CA ALA A 226 14.44 10.35 34.07
C ALA A 226 15.92 10.01 33.78
N GLY A 227 16.87 10.68 34.45
CA GLY A 227 18.31 10.52 34.25
C GLY A 227 18.86 11.19 32.99
N ASP A 228 18.09 12.05 32.34
CA ASP A 228 18.51 12.76 31.12
C ASP A 228 19.07 14.14 31.47
N HIS A 229 20.37 14.18 31.77
CA HIS A 229 21.05 15.39 32.19
C HIS A 229 21.20 16.44 31.06
N ALA A 230 21.15 16.02 29.80
CA ALA A 230 21.22 16.91 28.65
C ALA A 230 19.89 17.66 28.47
N GLU A 231 18.79 16.90 28.39
CA GLU A 231 17.43 17.41 28.36
C GLU A 231 17.16 18.30 29.59
N ALA A 232 17.55 17.86 30.79
CA ALA A 232 17.37 18.64 32.02
C ALA A 232 18.07 20.00 31.96
N ALA A 233 19.30 20.08 31.45
CA ALA A 233 20.02 21.35 31.32
C ALA A 233 19.31 22.33 30.37
N GLU A 234 18.78 21.85 29.23
CA GLU A 234 17.99 22.66 28.30
C GLU A 234 16.68 23.15 28.95
N ARG A 235 15.97 22.30 29.70
CA ARG A 235 14.74 22.71 30.40
C ARG A 235 15.01 23.71 31.54
N PHE A 236 16.16 23.65 32.20
CA PHE A 236 16.57 24.70 33.14
C PHE A 236 16.88 26.05 32.46
N ASP A 237 17.38 26.08 31.22
CA ASP A 237 17.55 27.34 30.48
C ASP A 237 16.20 28.04 30.24
N ALA A 238 15.14 27.28 29.93
CA ALA A 238 13.79 27.81 29.82
C ALA A 238 13.23 28.34 31.15
N VAL A 239 13.49 27.65 32.26
CA VAL A 239 13.12 28.12 33.63
C VAL A 239 13.82 29.45 33.95
N LEU A 240 15.13 29.56 33.69
CA LEU A 240 15.90 30.78 33.94
C LEU A 240 15.43 31.95 33.07
N ALA A 241 15.12 31.71 31.79
CA ALA A 241 14.55 32.72 30.90
C ALA A 241 13.19 33.24 31.41
N CYS A 242 12.28 32.35 31.81
CA CYS A 242 10.99 32.72 32.40
C CYS A 242 11.17 33.54 33.70
N MET A 243 12.12 33.16 34.56
CA MET A 243 12.46 33.92 35.77
C MET A 243 13.01 35.32 35.48
N ALA A 244 13.87 35.46 34.47
CA ALA A 244 14.39 36.76 34.05
C ALA A 244 13.26 37.70 33.56
N LEU A 245 12.27 37.17 32.82
CA LEU A 245 11.08 37.92 32.41
C LEU A 245 10.19 38.36 33.60
N GLN A 246 10.20 37.62 34.70
CA GLN A 246 9.57 38.01 35.97
C GLN A 246 10.40 39.02 36.80
N GLY A 247 11.53 39.52 36.28
CA GLY A 247 12.45 40.40 37.01
C GLY A 247 13.34 39.68 38.03
N ARG A 248 13.35 38.35 38.04
CA ARG A 248 14.20 37.50 38.90
C ARG A 248 15.41 36.98 38.13
N GLY A 249 16.15 37.92 37.53
CA GLY A 249 17.33 37.63 36.70
C GLY A 249 18.61 37.35 37.50
N PRO A 250 19.77 37.39 36.81
CA PRO A 250 21.10 37.19 37.41
C PRO A 250 21.35 38.08 38.62
N GLY A 251 21.97 37.52 39.67
CA GLY A 251 22.20 38.21 40.94
C GLY A 251 21.05 38.09 41.95
N THR A 252 19.94 37.42 41.58
CA THR A 252 18.97 36.92 42.56
C THR A 252 19.37 35.51 43.01
N ARG A 253 19.33 35.26 44.33
CA ARG A 253 19.81 34.01 44.94
C ARG A 253 19.18 32.75 44.33
N GLU A 254 17.92 32.83 43.94
CA GLU A 254 17.18 31.71 43.33
C GLU A 254 17.66 31.42 41.90
N HIS A 255 17.88 32.46 41.09
CA HIS A 255 18.40 32.35 39.73
C HIS A 255 19.82 31.77 39.74
N ASP A 256 20.69 32.28 40.62
CA ASP A 256 22.10 31.86 40.67
C ASP A 256 22.26 30.40 41.16
N ILE A 257 21.37 29.91 42.03
CA ILE A 257 21.32 28.49 42.43
C ILE A 257 20.91 27.59 41.25
N LEU A 258 19.86 27.97 40.53
CA LEU A 258 19.37 27.19 39.38
C LEU A 258 20.36 27.20 38.21
N LEU A 259 21.06 28.31 37.98
CA LEU A 259 22.16 28.40 37.02
C LEU A 259 23.29 27.44 37.39
N GLY A 260 23.69 27.39 38.67
CA GLY A 260 24.70 26.43 39.15
C GLY A 260 24.28 24.96 38.96
N GLN A 261 23.02 24.62 39.22
CA GLN A 261 22.47 23.27 38.97
C GLN A 261 22.44 22.92 37.47
N ARG A 262 22.05 23.88 36.63
CA ARG A 262 22.09 23.75 35.16
C ARG A 262 23.52 23.52 34.66
N GLU A 263 24.49 24.28 35.17
CA GLU A 263 25.91 24.12 34.81
C GLU A 263 26.50 22.79 35.32
N GLU A 264 26.02 22.26 36.44
CA GLU A 264 26.37 20.91 36.90
C GLU A 264 25.79 19.83 35.98
N LEU A 265 24.49 19.90 35.66
CA LEU A 265 23.83 18.98 34.72
C LEU A 265 24.47 19.01 33.32
N ALA A 266 24.80 20.20 32.80
CA ALA A 266 25.50 20.33 31.52
C ALA A 266 26.92 19.71 31.54
N ARG A 267 27.65 19.82 32.66
CA ARG A 267 28.96 19.15 32.83
C ARG A 267 28.81 17.63 32.90
N SER A 268 27.76 17.13 33.56
CA SER A 268 27.41 15.71 33.60
C SER A 268 26.98 15.16 32.23
N ALA A 269 26.23 15.94 31.45
CA ALA A 269 25.80 15.60 30.10
C ALA A 269 26.97 15.55 29.10
N ALA A 270 28.01 16.38 29.27
CA ALA A 270 29.17 16.43 28.39
C ALA A 270 30.10 15.19 28.49
N HIS A 271 29.94 14.33 29.51
CA HIS A 271 30.77 13.15 29.71
C HIS A 271 30.05 11.86 29.27
N VAL A 272 30.24 11.47 28.01
CA VAL A 272 29.82 10.15 27.53
C VAL A 272 30.53 9.08 28.36
N THR A 273 29.79 8.44 29.27
CA THR A 273 30.32 7.45 30.20
C THR A 273 30.04 6.05 29.66
N PHE A 274 31.08 5.29 29.35
CA PHE A 274 30.93 3.93 28.81
C PHE A 274 30.74 2.92 29.94
N ARG A 275 29.55 2.33 30.04
CA ARG A 275 29.22 1.31 31.05
C ARG A 275 29.37 -0.10 30.49
N ILE A 276 30.24 -0.89 31.13
CA ILE A 276 30.56 -2.26 30.72
C ILE A 276 30.21 -3.26 31.83
N GLY A 277 29.61 -4.39 31.48
CA GLY A 277 29.34 -5.46 32.43
C GLY A 277 30.62 -6.17 32.91
N GLN A 278 30.67 -6.60 34.16
CA GLN A 278 31.85 -7.23 34.76
C GLN A 278 32.26 -8.55 34.05
N HIS A 279 31.30 -9.34 33.58
CA HIS A 279 31.60 -10.58 32.85
C HIS A 279 32.15 -10.25 31.45
N THR A 280 31.54 -9.24 30.81
CA THR A 280 31.98 -8.71 29.50
C THR A 280 33.43 -8.20 29.54
N GLY A 281 33.84 -7.49 30.59
CA GLY A 281 35.24 -7.09 30.78
C GLY A 281 36.20 -8.27 30.90
N THR A 282 35.78 -9.36 31.55
CA THR A 282 36.58 -10.60 31.67
C THR A 282 36.77 -11.29 30.31
N LEU A 283 35.71 -11.41 29.52
CA LEU A 283 35.75 -12.05 28.20
C LEU A 283 36.63 -11.27 27.20
N LEU A 284 36.56 -9.93 27.22
CA LEU A 284 37.46 -9.08 26.43
C LEU A 284 38.92 -9.30 26.81
N GLY A 285 39.22 -9.46 28.11
CA GLY A 285 40.56 -9.84 28.58
C GLY A 285 41.07 -11.12 27.95
N GLN A 286 40.28 -12.21 28.05
CA GLN A 286 40.65 -13.51 27.49
C GLN A 286 40.94 -13.45 25.98
N LYS A 287 40.11 -12.72 25.22
CA LYS A 287 40.26 -12.60 23.76
C LYS A 287 41.42 -11.68 23.34
N VAL A 288 41.69 -10.62 24.09
CA VAL A 288 42.89 -9.79 23.89
C VAL A 288 44.15 -10.55 24.30
N GLN A 289 44.11 -11.41 25.31
CA GLN A 289 45.25 -12.27 25.67
C GLN A 289 45.57 -13.29 24.57
N ALA A 290 44.55 -13.87 23.91
CA ALA A 290 44.73 -14.78 22.79
C ALA A 290 45.27 -14.09 21.52
N ALA A 291 44.79 -12.88 21.22
CA ALA A 291 45.17 -12.12 20.01
C ALA A 291 45.48 -10.63 20.29
N PRO A 292 46.65 -10.31 20.91
CA PRO A 292 46.93 -8.98 21.51
C PRO A 292 47.03 -7.77 20.56
N GLN A 293 47.01 -7.98 19.25
CA GLN A 293 47.15 -6.91 18.25
C GLN A 293 46.06 -6.93 17.16
N THR A 294 45.33 -8.04 17.03
CA THR A 294 44.35 -8.30 15.97
C THR A 294 42.92 -8.46 16.48
N ALA A 295 42.70 -8.85 17.74
CA ALA A 295 41.35 -8.97 18.29
C ALA A 295 40.59 -7.63 18.22
N CYS A 296 39.39 -7.69 17.63
CA CYS A 296 38.46 -6.58 17.52
C CYS A 296 37.04 -7.12 17.34
N GLY A 297 36.03 -6.26 17.51
CA GLY A 297 34.63 -6.65 17.41
C GLY A 297 33.67 -5.56 17.86
N VAL A 298 32.39 -5.90 17.98
CA VAL A 298 31.32 -4.95 18.31
C VAL A 298 30.70 -5.30 19.66
N LEU A 299 30.55 -4.28 20.51
CA LEU A 299 29.91 -4.34 21.81
C LEU A 299 28.49 -3.77 21.71
N ALA A 300 27.51 -4.43 22.33
CA ALA A 300 26.10 -4.08 22.17
C ALA A 300 25.31 -4.19 23.48
N ARG A 301 24.09 -3.67 23.51
CA ARG A 301 23.17 -3.79 24.66
C ARG A 301 21.77 -4.15 24.17
N ARG A 302 20.90 -4.64 25.05
CA ARG A 302 19.47 -4.68 24.77
C ARG A 302 18.86 -3.29 25.01
N PRO A 303 17.91 -2.82 24.18
CA PRO A 303 17.21 -1.56 24.41
C PRO A 303 16.56 -1.47 25.79
N GLU A 304 16.05 -2.59 26.32
CA GLU A 304 15.42 -2.63 27.65
C GLU A 304 16.42 -2.57 28.82
N THR A 305 17.70 -2.87 28.58
CA THR A 305 18.74 -2.81 29.62
C THR A 305 19.41 -1.44 29.65
N ALA A 306 19.18 -0.69 30.73
CA ALA A 306 19.60 0.70 30.83
C ALA A 306 21.12 0.90 31.10
N HIS A 307 21.84 -0.11 31.59
CA HIS A 307 23.10 0.14 32.33
C HIS A 307 24.32 -0.75 32.04
N ALA A 308 24.23 -1.81 31.22
CA ALA A 308 25.40 -2.63 30.91
C ALA A 308 25.46 -3.01 29.42
N THR A 309 26.61 -2.73 28.81
CA THR A 309 26.97 -3.27 27.49
C THR A 309 27.48 -4.70 27.65
N CYS A 310 26.93 -5.62 26.87
CA CYS A 310 27.30 -7.04 26.83
C CYS A 310 28.01 -7.39 25.51
N VAL A 311 28.84 -8.43 25.50
CA VAL A 311 29.53 -8.86 24.27
C VAL A 311 28.53 -9.45 23.29
N ALA A 312 28.55 -8.96 22.05
CA ALA A 312 27.68 -9.47 21.00
C ALA A 312 28.41 -9.98 19.75
N VAL A 313 29.61 -9.47 19.38
CA VAL A 313 30.47 -10.15 18.39
C VAL A 313 31.95 -10.04 18.75
N VAL A 314 32.62 -11.18 18.80
CA VAL A 314 34.09 -11.30 18.82
C VAL A 314 34.54 -11.97 17.53
N LEU A 315 35.46 -11.34 16.81
CA LEU A 315 36.05 -11.91 15.62
C LEU A 315 37.15 -12.91 16.03
N ASP A 316 36.98 -14.16 15.58
CA ASP A 316 37.78 -15.28 16.07
C ASP A 316 39.10 -15.45 15.30
N GLU A 317 40.05 -16.16 15.91
CA GLU A 317 41.50 -16.05 15.72
C GLU A 317 42.08 -16.48 14.35
N THR A 318 41.25 -16.71 13.33
CA THR A 318 41.66 -17.22 12.00
C THR A 318 41.88 -16.14 10.93
N ASP A 319 41.40 -14.90 11.13
CA ASP A 319 41.61 -13.80 10.18
C ASP A 319 42.77 -12.91 10.64
N SER A 320 43.92 -13.02 9.95
CA SER A 320 45.15 -12.30 10.30
C SER A 320 45.17 -10.83 9.86
N ARG A 321 44.08 -10.33 9.27
CA ARG A 321 43.95 -8.95 8.83
C ARG A 321 43.86 -7.99 10.02
N ALA A 322 44.51 -6.84 9.91
CA ALA A 322 44.41 -5.80 10.92
C ALA A 322 42.98 -5.18 10.92
N PRO A 323 42.46 -4.68 12.05
CA PRO A 323 41.09 -4.12 12.11
C PRO A 323 40.82 -3.00 11.08
N ALA A 324 41.86 -2.23 10.70
CA ALA A 324 41.80 -1.18 9.69
C ALA A 324 41.76 -1.69 8.23
N GLN A 325 41.95 -3.00 8.00
CA GLN A 325 41.82 -3.67 6.70
C GLN A 325 40.44 -4.31 6.50
N ILE A 326 39.60 -4.33 7.54
CA ILE A 326 38.20 -4.77 7.46
C ILE A 326 37.39 -3.60 6.85
N PRO A 327 36.73 -3.78 5.68
CA PRO A 327 35.91 -2.73 5.06
C PRO A 327 34.77 -2.25 5.99
N ALA A 328 34.38 -0.97 5.88
CA ALA A 328 33.33 -0.40 6.74
C ALA A 328 31.95 -1.02 6.49
N GLU A 329 31.78 -1.60 5.31
CA GLU A 329 30.63 -2.35 4.84
C GLU A 329 30.48 -3.64 5.67
N GLN A 330 31.59 -4.32 6.00
CA GLN A 330 31.58 -5.52 6.84
C GLN A 330 31.25 -5.19 8.31
N TRP A 331 31.78 -4.09 8.84
CA TRP A 331 31.37 -3.56 10.15
C TRP A 331 29.88 -3.19 10.19
N SER A 332 29.38 -2.55 9.14
CA SER A 332 27.97 -2.19 9.00
C SER A 332 27.06 -3.42 8.90
N ALA A 333 27.50 -4.48 8.23
CA ALA A 333 26.77 -5.75 8.16
C ALA A 333 26.64 -6.41 9.55
N VAL A 334 27.71 -6.41 10.35
CA VAL A 334 27.69 -6.88 11.74
C VAL A 334 26.71 -6.07 12.60
N ILE A 335 26.75 -4.73 12.53
CA ILE A 335 25.83 -3.86 13.26
C ILE A 335 24.38 -4.10 12.84
N ARG A 336 24.12 -4.28 11.54
CA ARG A 336 22.79 -4.63 11.00
C ARG A 336 22.31 -6.00 11.48
N HIS A 337 23.20 -6.98 11.65
CA HIS A 337 22.86 -8.29 12.21
C HIS A 337 22.48 -8.19 13.70
N LEU A 338 23.21 -7.38 14.47
CA LEU A 338 22.87 -7.10 15.87
C LEU A 338 21.50 -6.43 16.03
N ALA A 339 21.22 -5.41 15.21
CA ALA A 339 19.93 -4.73 15.21
C ALA A 339 18.75 -5.68 14.92
N LYS A 340 18.90 -6.62 13.97
CA LYS A 340 17.90 -7.67 13.67
C LYS A 340 17.60 -8.57 14.89
N GLN A 341 18.59 -8.82 15.76
CA GLN A 341 18.42 -9.58 17.00
C GLN A 341 18.00 -8.72 18.21
N ARG A 342 17.53 -7.48 18.00
CA ARG A 342 17.23 -6.48 19.05
C ARG A 342 18.43 -6.12 19.94
N TRP A 343 19.64 -6.14 19.38
CA TRP A 343 20.83 -5.60 20.04
C TRP A 343 21.22 -4.26 19.41
N GLU A 344 21.40 -3.25 20.26
CA GLU A 344 21.87 -1.92 19.89
C GLU A 344 23.39 -1.88 20.01
N ALA A 345 24.10 -1.62 18.90
CA ALA A 345 25.55 -1.45 18.91
C ALA A 345 25.94 -0.16 19.66
N THR A 346 26.92 -0.26 20.56
CA THR A 346 27.33 0.84 21.46
C THR A 346 28.78 1.27 21.25
N ALA A 347 29.66 0.32 20.92
CA ALA A 347 31.08 0.57 20.71
C ALA A 347 31.71 -0.48 19.78
N VAL A 348 32.82 -0.10 19.16
CA VAL A 348 33.77 -1.02 18.50
C VAL A 348 34.99 -1.17 19.42
N TYR A 349 35.43 -2.41 19.68
CA TYR A 349 36.61 -2.65 20.51
C TYR A 349 37.85 -3.05 19.70
N PHE A 350 39.04 -2.69 20.19
CA PHE A 350 40.33 -2.96 19.59
C PHE A 350 41.38 -3.41 20.62
N ALA A 351 42.11 -4.49 20.33
CA ALA A 351 43.29 -4.90 21.08
C ALA A 351 44.47 -3.96 20.80
N ARG A 352 44.85 -3.13 21.77
CA ARG A 352 45.94 -2.14 21.63
C ARG A 352 46.75 -2.05 22.92
N PRO A 353 48.02 -2.55 22.95
CA PRO A 353 48.87 -2.48 24.14
C PRO A 353 49.09 -1.07 24.69
N ASP A 354 49.18 -0.07 23.82
CA ASP A 354 49.33 1.35 24.14
C ASP A 354 48.00 2.06 24.41
N ARG A 355 46.86 1.40 24.15
CA ARG A 355 45.47 1.87 24.28
C ARG A 355 45.12 3.17 23.51
N ARG A 356 46.01 3.65 22.65
CA ARG A 356 45.83 4.90 21.89
C ARG A 356 45.08 4.69 20.57
N PRO A 357 44.06 5.52 20.26
CA PRO A 357 43.39 5.51 18.96
C PRO A 357 44.33 5.83 17.79
N ARG A 358 44.30 5.02 16.73
CA ARG A 358 44.92 5.36 15.45
C ARG A 358 43.96 6.17 14.58
N ALA A 359 44.48 6.99 13.67
CA ALA A 359 43.68 7.83 12.78
C ALA A 359 42.63 7.04 11.96
N ALA A 360 42.99 5.84 11.47
CA ALA A 360 42.07 4.97 10.74
C ALA A 360 40.94 4.39 11.63
N GLU A 361 41.25 4.06 12.89
CA GLU A 361 40.28 3.55 13.86
C GLU A 361 39.31 4.67 14.29
N ALA A 362 39.84 5.88 14.53
CA ALA A 362 39.04 7.08 14.77
C ALA A 362 38.11 7.39 13.58
N GLN A 363 38.61 7.31 12.34
CA GLN A 363 37.80 7.51 11.13
C GLN A 363 36.74 6.41 10.94
N LEU A 364 37.02 5.16 11.31
CA LEU A 364 36.03 4.09 11.34
C LEU A 364 34.93 4.37 12.37
N CYS A 365 35.30 4.66 13.62
CA CYS A 365 34.35 4.95 14.70
C CYS A 365 33.45 6.15 14.37
N ARG A 366 34.01 7.22 13.78
CA ARG A 366 33.24 8.37 13.24
C ARG A 366 32.22 7.95 12.19
N ARG A 367 32.62 7.14 11.20
CA ARG A 367 31.71 6.69 10.12
C ARG A 367 30.58 5.79 10.63
N LEU A 368 30.84 5.02 11.68
CA LEU A 368 29.84 4.14 12.29
C LEU A 368 28.99 4.83 13.36
N GLY A 369 29.36 6.03 13.80
CA GLY A 369 28.67 6.74 14.89
C GLY A 369 28.86 6.11 16.28
N LEU A 370 29.91 5.30 16.48
CA LEU A 370 30.14 4.51 17.69
C LEU A 370 31.37 4.97 18.49
N LEU A 371 31.41 4.63 19.78
CA LEU A 371 32.61 4.77 20.60
C LEU A 371 33.70 3.76 20.17
N GLY A 372 34.97 4.15 20.34
CA GLY A 372 36.10 3.22 20.23
C GLY A 372 36.59 2.81 21.61
N VAL A 373 36.63 1.51 21.87
CA VAL A 373 37.07 0.92 23.14
C VAL A 373 38.40 0.21 22.93
N TYR A 374 39.40 0.55 23.74
CA TYR A 374 40.79 0.14 23.57
C TYR A 374 41.20 -0.69 24.77
N VAL A 375 41.57 -1.93 24.50
CA VAL A 375 41.77 -2.94 25.53
C VAL A 375 43.21 -3.45 25.48
N SER A 376 43.88 -3.49 26.63
CA SER A 376 45.16 -4.18 26.82
C SER A 376 45.08 -5.14 28.01
N CYS A 377 45.84 -6.23 27.93
CA CYS A 377 46.06 -7.13 29.06
C CYS A 377 47.50 -6.97 29.55
N MET A 378 47.67 -6.76 30.85
CA MET A 378 48.99 -6.78 31.49
C MET A 378 49.35 -8.19 31.99
N ASP A 379 48.33 -8.93 32.44
CA ASP A 379 48.39 -10.33 32.84
C ASP A 379 46.98 -10.97 32.70
N SER A 380 46.82 -12.24 33.06
CA SER A 380 45.56 -13.00 32.94
C SER A 380 44.42 -12.55 33.87
N SER A 381 44.67 -11.58 34.75
CA SER A 381 43.71 -11.06 35.73
C SER A 381 43.49 -9.54 35.62
N ASN A 382 44.35 -8.83 34.88
CA ASN A 382 44.44 -7.38 34.89
C ASN A 382 44.28 -6.79 33.47
N VAL A 383 43.04 -6.46 33.14
CA VAL A 383 42.60 -5.90 31.85
C VAL A 383 42.42 -4.40 32.01
N GLN A 384 43.08 -3.60 31.16
CA GLN A 384 42.86 -2.16 31.10
C GLN A 384 41.99 -1.81 29.90
N VAL A 385 40.94 -1.03 30.15
CA VAL A 385 39.95 -0.60 29.14
C VAL A 385 39.88 0.92 29.16
N GLU A 386 40.08 1.54 28.00
CA GLU A 386 39.88 2.98 27.79
C GLU A 386 38.86 3.17 26.66
N ALA A 387 37.92 4.09 26.81
CA ALA A 387 36.94 4.40 25.77
C ALA A 387 37.18 5.82 25.25
N TYR A 388 36.88 6.05 23.97
CA TYR A 388 37.00 7.35 23.32
C TYR A 388 35.80 7.65 22.42
N ALA A 389 35.31 8.89 22.50
CA ALA A 389 34.39 9.48 21.55
C ALA A 389 35.16 10.29 20.50
N PHE A 390 34.68 10.30 19.26
CA PHE A 390 35.38 10.91 18.11
C PHE A 390 34.58 12.03 17.44
N THR A 391 33.80 12.78 18.22
CA THR A 391 32.92 13.88 17.76
C THR A 391 33.67 15.10 17.21
N GLY A 392 35.00 15.18 17.37
CA GLY A 392 35.84 16.26 16.87
C GLY A 392 37.13 15.77 16.19
N SER A 393 38.08 16.69 15.99
CA SER A 393 39.41 16.42 15.42
C SER A 393 40.25 15.48 16.31
N GLU A 394 40.20 15.68 17.62
CA GLU A 394 40.91 14.87 18.62
C GLU A 394 39.98 13.84 19.29
N PRO A 395 40.50 12.69 19.76
CA PRO A 395 39.73 11.74 20.56
C PRO A 395 39.42 12.30 21.96
N VAL A 396 38.16 12.30 22.35
CA VAL A 396 37.72 12.68 23.71
C VAL A 396 37.63 11.43 24.58
N TYR A 397 38.31 11.41 25.72
CA TYR A 397 38.27 10.28 26.64
C TYR A 397 36.86 10.12 27.26
N ALA A 398 36.32 8.92 27.19
CA ALA A 398 35.06 8.50 27.78
C ALA A 398 35.35 7.66 29.04
N PRO A 399 34.95 8.09 30.26
CA PRO A 399 35.16 7.32 31.47
C PRO A 399 34.51 5.94 31.39
N VAL A 400 35.28 4.89 31.70
CA VAL A 400 34.79 3.50 31.70
C VAL A 400 34.34 3.13 33.11
N VAL A 401 33.09 2.68 33.25
CA VAL A 401 32.50 2.25 34.53
C VAL A 401 32.11 0.78 34.41
N VAL A 402 32.67 -0.06 35.28
CA VAL A 402 32.32 -1.48 35.38
C VAL A 402 31.08 -1.62 36.27
N VAL A 403 30.08 -2.36 35.79
CA VAL A 403 28.78 -2.53 36.47
C VAL A 403 28.56 -4.02 36.80
N PRO A 404 28.05 -4.37 38.00
CA PRO A 404 27.63 -5.74 38.33
C PRO A 404 26.46 -6.18 37.44
N GLU A 405 26.48 -7.42 36.96
CA GLU A 405 25.43 -7.99 36.10
C GLU A 405 24.40 -8.76 36.95
N GLU A 406 23.12 -8.35 36.93
CA GLU A 406 22.03 -9.05 37.62
C GLU A 406 21.51 -10.24 36.78
N SER A 407 22.08 -11.42 37.05
CA SER A 407 21.49 -12.77 36.77
C SER A 407 21.22 -13.18 35.31
N ALA A 408 21.72 -14.39 34.99
CA ALA A 408 21.53 -15.20 33.77
C ALA A 408 22.35 -14.77 32.53
N ALA A 409 23.14 -15.73 32.04
CA ALA A 409 24.18 -15.52 31.03
C ALA A 409 23.61 -15.22 29.64
N PRO A 410 24.29 -14.36 28.83
CA PRO A 410 23.98 -14.21 27.42
C PRO A 410 24.49 -15.44 26.65
N GLU A 411 23.58 -16.24 26.09
CA GLU A 411 23.93 -17.14 24.99
C GLU A 411 24.48 -16.32 23.80
N GLN A 412 25.49 -16.90 23.15
CA GLN A 412 26.39 -16.18 22.26
C GLN A 412 25.68 -15.78 20.96
N ALA A 413 25.59 -14.47 20.68
CA ALA A 413 25.25 -13.96 19.35
C ALA A 413 26.44 -14.15 18.37
N THR A 414 26.86 -15.39 18.10
CA THR A 414 28.04 -15.69 17.26
C THR A 414 27.81 -15.42 15.76
N ALA A 415 27.73 -14.15 15.38
CA ALA A 415 27.93 -13.71 14.02
C ALA A 415 29.43 -13.79 13.68
N ARG A 416 29.88 -14.96 13.20
CA ARG A 416 31.23 -15.15 12.68
C ARG A 416 31.39 -14.31 11.41
N LEU A 417 32.53 -13.62 11.24
CA LEU A 417 32.97 -13.22 9.91
C LEU A 417 33.26 -14.50 9.11
N ALA A 418 32.32 -14.88 8.23
CA ALA A 418 32.61 -15.84 7.19
C ALA A 418 33.65 -15.22 6.24
N ALA A 419 34.82 -15.88 6.12
CA ALA A 419 35.86 -15.47 5.19
C ALA A 419 35.38 -15.73 3.75
N GLY A 420 34.70 -14.73 3.18
CA GLY A 420 34.00 -14.84 1.89
C GLY A 420 32.58 -15.36 2.08
N GLY A 421 31.61 -14.44 2.13
CA GLY A 421 30.20 -14.77 2.22
C GLY A 421 29.34 -13.51 2.23
N VAL A 422 28.50 -13.34 1.20
CA VAL A 422 27.47 -12.30 1.14
C VAL A 422 26.53 -12.45 2.35
N THR A 423 26.26 -11.37 3.08
CA THR A 423 25.38 -11.42 4.26
C THR A 423 23.98 -10.93 3.93
N PHE A 424 23.12 -11.88 3.59
CA PHE A 424 21.75 -11.67 3.13
C PHE A 424 20.83 -11.03 4.18
N HIS A 425 19.66 -10.59 3.72
CA HIS A 425 18.52 -10.35 4.61
C HIS A 425 18.03 -11.71 5.15
N PRO A 426 17.81 -11.92 6.46
CA PRO A 426 17.38 -13.23 6.99
C PRO A 426 15.98 -13.62 6.50
N GLY A 427 15.18 -12.66 6.06
CA GLY A 427 13.93 -12.92 5.34
C GLY A 427 14.11 -13.39 3.89
N ALA A 428 15.30 -13.32 3.30
CA ALA A 428 15.58 -13.76 1.92
C ALA A 428 16.13 -15.20 1.85
N GLU A 429 16.82 -15.67 2.91
CA GLU A 429 17.30 -17.06 3.01
C GLU A 429 16.14 -18.09 3.09
N ALA A 430 14.95 -17.65 3.51
CA ALA A 430 13.76 -18.50 3.64
C ALA A 430 13.10 -18.89 2.30
N PHE A 431 13.53 -18.33 1.16
CA PHE A 431 12.79 -18.40 -0.12
C PHE A 431 13.67 -18.73 -1.35
N GLY A 432 14.16 -19.96 -1.42
CA GLY A 432 14.68 -20.54 -2.68
C GLY A 432 16.01 -19.96 -3.18
N GLN A 433 16.39 -20.36 -4.39
CA GLN A 433 17.66 -19.96 -5.01
C GLN A 433 17.54 -18.61 -5.73
N TRP A 434 18.32 -17.62 -5.27
CA TRP A 434 18.47 -16.33 -5.93
C TRP A 434 19.47 -16.40 -7.08
N ARG A 435 19.24 -15.61 -8.13
CA ARG A 435 20.21 -15.42 -9.23
C ARG A 435 20.85 -14.04 -9.11
N GLU A 436 22.15 -14.03 -8.86
CA GLU A 436 23.00 -12.87 -9.07
C GLU A 436 23.05 -12.58 -10.60
N VAL A 437 22.50 -11.45 -11.02
CA VAL A 437 22.53 -11.00 -12.41
C VAL A 437 23.46 -9.79 -12.49
N GLY A 438 24.56 -9.93 -13.24
CA GLY A 438 25.54 -8.86 -13.42
C GLY A 438 24.88 -7.56 -13.87
N ARG A 439 25.21 -6.46 -13.16
CA ARG A 439 24.53 -5.16 -13.23
C ARG A 439 24.14 -4.75 -14.65
N VAL A 440 22.84 -4.72 -14.91
CA VAL A 440 22.28 -4.27 -16.19
C VAL A 440 22.36 -2.75 -16.22
N ARG A 441 22.75 -2.16 -17.37
CA ARG A 441 22.73 -0.69 -17.50
C ARG A 441 21.27 -0.20 -17.53
N PRO A 442 20.92 0.87 -16.80
CA PRO A 442 19.59 1.48 -16.90
C PRO A 442 19.26 1.86 -18.35
N ALA A 443 18.03 1.62 -18.77
CA ALA A 443 17.55 2.07 -20.08
C ALA A 443 17.48 3.61 -20.10
N THR A 444 18.16 4.25 -21.05
CA THR A 444 18.44 5.70 -21.01
C THR A 444 17.28 6.62 -21.42
N ASP A 445 16.10 6.08 -21.73
CA ASP A 445 15.00 6.81 -22.39
C ASP A 445 13.63 6.60 -21.73
N THR A 446 13.48 6.93 -20.44
CA THR A 446 12.15 7.00 -19.81
C THR A 446 11.95 8.22 -18.91
N GLU A 447 10.81 8.90 -19.07
CA GLU A 447 10.30 9.85 -18.08
C GLU A 447 9.90 9.09 -16.80
N GLY A 448 10.69 9.24 -15.73
CA GLY A 448 10.42 8.63 -14.44
C GLY A 448 11.58 8.77 -13.44
N PRO A 449 11.42 8.27 -12.21
CA PRO A 449 12.49 8.22 -11.21
C PRO A 449 13.62 7.29 -11.66
N SER A 450 14.88 7.68 -11.42
CA SER A 450 16.05 6.83 -11.71
C SER A 450 16.36 5.81 -10.61
N ALA A 451 15.83 6.02 -9.39
CA ALA A 451 16.00 5.14 -8.25
C ALA A 451 14.84 5.32 -7.23
N PHE A 452 14.62 4.31 -6.40
CA PHE A 452 13.75 4.38 -5.22
C PHE A 452 14.54 3.96 -3.98
N GLY A 453 14.83 4.91 -3.08
CA GLY A 453 15.72 4.67 -1.95
C GLY A 453 17.11 4.19 -2.40
N GLY A 454 17.46 2.94 -2.07
CA GLY A 454 18.72 2.31 -2.48
C GLY A 454 18.63 1.45 -3.75
N TYR A 455 17.48 1.42 -4.44
CA TYR A 455 17.26 0.56 -5.60
C TYR A 455 17.30 1.36 -6.91
N ASP A 456 18.28 1.07 -7.78
CA ASP A 456 18.38 1.63 -9.14
C ASP A 456 17.22 1.11 -9.99
N VAL A 457 16.51 1.98 -10.72
CA VAL A 457 15.45 1.57 -11.65
C VAL A 457 16.08 1.02 -12.93
N LEU A 458 15.66 -0.18 -13.33
CA LEU A 458 16.06 -0.81 -14.59
C LEU A 458 15.06 -0.52 -15.70
N GLU A 459 13.77 -0.72 -15.41
CA GLU A 459 12.65 -0.53 -16.35
C GLU A 459 11.32 -0.29 -15.60
N ARG A 460 10.36 0.37 -16.25
CA ARG A 460 8.96 0.40 -15.78
C ARG A 460 8.22 -0.80 -16.38
N VAL A 461 7.73 -1.66 -15.49
CA VAL A 461 7.10 -2.95 -15.78
C VAL A 461 5.61 -2.82 -16.10
N GLY A 462 4.90 -1.89 -15.46
CA GLY A 462 3.46 -1.78 -15.66
C GLY A 462 2.82 -0.52 -15.07
N ARG A 463 1.64 -0.19 -15.59
CA ARG A 463 0.78 0.90 -15.16
C ARG A 463 -0.50 0.34 -14.55
N GLY A 464 -0.68 0.50 -13.24
CA GLY A 464 -1.89 0.09 -12.52
C GLY A 464 -2.87 1.24 -12.32
N GLY A 465 -4.08 0.92 -11.86
CA GLY A 465 -5.07 1.94 -11.46
C GLY A 465 -4.57 2.82 -10.31
N PHE A 466 -3.80 2.25 -9.40
CA PHE A 466 -3.33 2.88 -8.15
C PHE A 466 -1.90 3.44 -8.21
N GLY A 467 -1.07 2.92 -9.13
CA GLY A 467 0.38 3.17 -9.15
C GLY A 467 1.12 2.53 -10.33
N ASP A 468 2.38 2.96 -10.53
CA ASP A 468 3.32 2.34 -11.46
C ASP A 468 4.08 1.20 -10.75
N VAL A 469 4.47 0.17 -11.51
CA VAL A 469 5.38 -0.90 -11.05
C VAL A 469 6.68 -0.82 -11.82
N TYR A 470 7.81 -0.86 -11.12
CA TYR A 470 9.16 -0.80 -11.65
C TYR A 470 9.95 -2.05 -11.26
N LEU A 471 10.79 -2.52 -12.17
CA LEU A 471 11.84 -3.46 -11.86
C LEU A 471 13.07 -2.66 -11.45
N CYS A 472 13.58 -2.93 -10.26
CA CYS A 472 14.73 -2.25 -9.70
C CYS A 472 15.78 -3.26 -9.23
N GLN A 473 17.01 -2.79 -9.05
CA GLN A 473 18.14 -3.58 -8.57
C GLN A 473 18.85 -2.84 -7.44
N ASP A 474 19.21 -3.55 -6.36
CA ASP A 474 20.04 -2.98 -5.30
C ASP A 474 21.55 -2.99 -5.66
N PRO A 475 22.43 -2.36 -4.85
CA PRO A 475 23.86 -2.30 -5.15
C PRO A 475 24.57 -3.67 -5.18
N ASP A 476 23.99 -4.67 -4.51
CA ASP A 476 24.48 -6.05 -4.43
C ASP A 476 23.91 -6.93 -5.57
N GLY A 477 23.09 -6.36 -6.47
CA GLY A 477 22.52 -7.02 -7.63
C GLY A 477 21.16 -7.69 -7.41
N VAL A 478 20.55 -7.53 -6.23
CA VAL A 478 19.26 -8.14 -5.89
C VAL A 478 18.12 -7.44 -6.63
N MET A 479 17.33 -8.22 -7.34
CA MET A 479 16.18 -7.75 -8.10
C MET A 479 14.96 -7.56 -7.18
N VAL A 480 14.28 -6.43 -7.30
CA VAL A 480 13.06 -6.10 -6.55
C VAL A 480 11.99 -5.50 -7.46
N ALA A 481 10.72 -5.73 -7.13
CA ALA A 481 9.61 -5.00 -7.74
C ALA A 481 9.21 -3.85 -6.82
N VAL A 482 9.35 -2.61 -7.30
CA VAL A 482 8.89 -1.41 -6.59
C VAL A 482 7.52 -1.02 -7.13
N LYS A 483 6.54 -0.87 -6.24
CA LYS A 483 5.18 -0.40 -6.55
C LYS A 483 4.98 0.97 -5.92
N THR A 484 4.64 1.97 -6.72
CA THR A 484 4.41 3.35 -6.28
C THR A 484 2.93 3.62 -6.00
N LEU A 485 2.65 4.75 -5.36
CA LEU A 485 1.33 5.36 -5.26
C LEU A 485 1.28 6.56 -6.23
N HIS A 486 0.30 6.59 -7.15
CA HIS A 486 0.16 7.73 -8.06
C HIS A 486 -0.05 9.04 -7.29
N ALA A 487 0.56 10.13 -7.78
CA ALA A 487 0.49 11.47 -7.16
C ALA A 487 -0.95 11.94 -6.84
N ARG A 488 -1.93 11.55 -7.67
CA ARG A 488 -3.37 11.85 -7.46
C ARG A 488 -3.95 11.26 -6.16
N TYR A 489 -3.37 10.17 -5.66
CA TYR A 489 -3.73 9.52 -4.40
C TYR A 489 -2.76 9.89 -3.28
N ALA A 490 -1.47 10.06 -3.57
CA ALA A 490 -0.44 10.44 -2.60
C ALA A 490 -0.71 11.80 -1.91
N ASN A 491 -1.47 12.69 -2.57
CA ASN A 491 -1.91 13.99 -2.04
C ASN A 491 -3.18 13.91 -1.17
N VAL A 492 -3.80 12.74 -0.99
CA VAL A 492 -4.99 12.56 -0.15
C VAL A 492 -4.55 11.99 1.21
N PRO A 493 -4.63 12.74 2.32
CA PRO A 493 -4.01 12.34 3.58
C PRO A 493 -4.50 11.00 4.14
N SER A 494 -5.80 10.71 4.04
CA SER A 494 -6.38 9.42 4.48
C SER A 494 -5.88 8.22 3.66
N VAL A 495 -5.54 8.43 2.39
CA VAL A 495 -5.06 7.40 1.47
C VAL A 495 -3.58 7.13 1.71
N ARG A 496 -2.78 8.20 1.89
CA ARG A 496 -1.38 8.13 2.30
C ARG A 496 -1.23 7.46 3.67
N GLN A 497 -2.08 7.80 4.64
CA GLN A 497 -2.08 7.16 5.97
C GLN A 497 -2.52 5.69 5.91
N GLY A 498 -3.52 5.35 5.09
CA GLY A 498 -3.90 3.96 4.82
C GLY A 498 -2.75 3.16 4.21
N PHE A 499 -2.06 3.72 3.22
CA PHE A 499 -0.87 3.14 2.60
C PHE A 499 0.26 2.92 3.59
N ALA A 500 0.58 3.91 4.43
CA ALA A 500 1.57 3.77 5.49
C ALA A 500 1.23 2.62 6.47
N HIS A 501 -0.02 2.51 6.92
CA HIS A 501 -0.44 1.44 7.82
C HIS A 501 -0.42 0.05 7.16
N GLU A 502 -0.93 -0.11 5.95
CA GLU A 502 -0.94 -1.40 5.25
C GLU A 502 0.48 -1.86 4.88
N VAL A 503 1.36 -0.95 4.44
CA VAL A 503 2.79 -1.23 4.21
C VAL A 503 3.49 -1.68 5.50
N GLN A 504 3.28 -0.98 6.63
CA GLN A 504 3.88 -1.38 7.91
C GLN A 504 3.35 -2.72 8.44
N ALA A 505 2.10 -3.08 8.12
CA ALA A 505 1.56 -4.41 8.41
C ALA A 505 2.17 -5.47 7.48
N ALA A 506 2.28 -5.18 6.18
CA ALA A 506 2.82 -6.10 5.18
C ALA A 506 4.32 -6.40 5.40
N GLN A 507 5.08 -5.46 5.94
CA GLN A 507 6.47 -5.67 6.40
C GLN A 507 6.58 -6.65 7.57
N ARG A 508 5.50 -6.87 8.33
CA ARG A 508 5.45 -7.84 9.45
C ARG A 508 4.91 -9.22 9.04
N VAL A 509 4.42 -9.38 7.80
CA VAL A 509 3.98 -10.69 7.31
C VAL A 509 5.21 -11.57 7.06
N SER A 510 5.27 -12.69 7.75
CA SER A 510 6.32 -13.70 7.61
C SER A 510 5.71 -15.08 7.46
N GLY A 511 6.06 -15.78 6.39
CA GLY A 511 5.59 -17.14 6.15
C GLY A 511 6.13 -17.70 4.83
N ARG A 512 6.34 -19.01 4.77
CA ARG A 512 6.96 -19.71 3.62
C ARG A 512 6.24 -19.49 2.29
N PHE A 513 4.94 -19.22 2.33
CA PHE A 513 4.08 -19.09 1.15
C PHE A 513 3.66 -17.63 0.84
N THR A 514 4.30 -16.64 1.46
CA THR A 514 4.05 -15.19 1.24
C THR A 514 5.31 -14.50 0.75
N VAL A 515 5.17 -13.45 -0.08
CA VAL A 515 6.28 -12.55 -0.42
C VAL A 515 6.21 -11.29 0.46
N PRO A 516 7.17 -11.04 1.37
CA PRO A 516 7.12 -9.91 2.29
C PRO A 516 7.52 -8.59 1.62
N VAL A 517 7.02 -7.46 2.14
CA VAL A 517 7.57 -6.14 1.83
C VAL A 517 8.92 -5.99 2.54
N ILE A 518 9.99 -5.74 1.79
CA ILE A 518 11.37 -5.69 2.31
C ILE A 518 11.89 -4.27 2.54
N ALA A 519 11.33 -3.29 1.85
CA ALA A 519 11.61 -1.87 2.03
C ALA A 519 10.40 -1.05 1.58
N ALA A 520 10.25 0.15 2.10
CA ALA A 520 9.24 1.09 1.67
C ALA A 520 9.59 2.51 2.14
N ASP A 521 9.00 3.49 1.47
CA ASP A 521 8.92 4.87 1.92
C ASP A 521 7.48 5.34 1.69
N PRO A 522 6.59 5.25 2.70
CA PRO A 522 5.21 5.70 2.59
C PRO A 522 5.05 7.23 2.75
N ASP A 523 6.10 7.91 3.23
CA ASP A 523 6.06 9.32 3.62
C ASP A 523 6.75 10.25 2.60
N GLY A 524 7.55 9.71 1.67
CA GLY A 524 8.17 10.45 0.57
C GLY A 524 7.18 11.10 -0.41
N ASP A 525 7.71 11.92 -1.34
CA ASP A 525 6.91 12.66 -2.34
C ASP A 525 6.16 11.71 -3.29
N THR A 526 6.77 10.57 -3.63
CA THR A 526 6.14 9.45 -4.34
C THR A 526 6.18 8.23 -3.43
N PRO A 527 5.12 7.96 -2.63
CA PRO A 527 5.11 6.83 -1.73
C PRO A 527 5.32 5.51 -2.48
N TRP A 528 6.18 4.63 -1.96
CA TRP A 528 6.53 3.36 -2.62
C TRP A 528 6.77 2.23 -1.63
N MET A 529 6.60 0.99 -2.12
CA MET A 529 7.02 -0.23 -1.42
C MET A 529 7.79 -1.15 -2.38
N ALA A 530 8.75 -1.90 -1.85
CA ALA A 530 9.53 -2.89 -2.57
C ALA A 530 9.27 -4.30 -2.03
N VAL A 531 9.00 -5.23 -2.94
CA VAL A 531 8.94 -6.67 -2.67
C VAL A 531 10.07 -7.39 -3.45
N PRO A 532 10.61 -8.50 -2.94
CA PRO A 532 11.59 -9.28 -3.69
C PRO A 532 11.02 -9.77 -5.03
N TYR A 533 11.83 -9.73 -6.08
CA TYR A 533 11.47 -10.35 -7.35
C TYR A 533 11.52 -11.88 -7.23
N VAL A 534 10.43 -12.56 -7.58
CA VAL A 534 10.33 -14.03 -7.59
C VAL A 534 10.20 -14.50 -9.04
N ALA A 535 11.24 -15.16 -9.56
CA ALA A 535 11.26 -15.72 -10.91
C ALA A 535 10.44 -17.02 -10.99
N ALA A 536 9.12 -16.89 -11.08
CA ALA A 536 8.17 -18.00 -11.04
C ALA A 536 6.91 -17.70 -11.88
N PRO A 537 6.30 -18.69 -12.54
CA PRO A 537 5.06 -18.52 -13.27
C PRO A 537 3.89 -18.27 -12.33
N SER A 538 2.90 -17.52 -12.78
CA SER A 538 1.63 -17.42 -12.05
C SER A 538 0.80 -18.70 -12.22
N LEU A 539 -0.10 -18.98 -11.26
CA LEU A 539 -1.05 -20.09 -11.41
C LEU A 539 -2.05 -19.86 -12.56
N GLN A 540 -2.18 -18.62 -13.05
CA GLN A 540 -2.94 -18.30 -14.26
C GLN A 540 -2.21 -18.82 -15.51
N GLU A 541 -0.93 -18.50 -15.71
CA GLU A 541 -0.13 -19.01 -16.84
C GLU A 541 -0.05 -20.54 -16.85
N LEU A 542 0.11 -21.15 -15.67
CA LEU A 542 0.11 -22.60 -15.52
C LEU A 542 -1.23 -23.22 -15.94
N LEU A 543 -2.34 -22.58 -15.59
CA LEU A 543 -3.69 -23.02 -15.95
C LEU A 543 -3.96 -22.84 -17.45
N GLU A 544 -3.45 -21.79 -18.08
CA GLU A 544 -3.53 -21.56 -19.53
C GLU A 544 -2.80 -22.64 -20.32
N GLN A 545 -1.64 -23.09 -19.84
CA GLN A 545 -0.86 -24.17 -20.48
C GLN A 545 -1.42 -25.57 -20.22
N SER A 546 -1.84 -25.85 -18.97
CA SER A 546 -2.30 -27.19 -18.55
C SER A 546 -3.80 -27.41 -18.77
N GLY A 547 -4.58 -26.35 -18.94
CA GLY A 547 -6.05 -26.35 -19.02
C GLY A 547 -6.74 -26.57 -17.67
N ARG A 548 -6.33 -27.59 -16.92
CA ARG A 548 -6.72 -27.85 -15.53
C ARG A 548 -5.63 -28.63 -14.80
N LEU A 549 -5.60 -28.53 -13.47
CA LEU A 549 -4.65 -29.25 -12.62
C LEU A 549 -5.25 -30.51 -12.02
N ASP A 550 -4.39 -31.47 -11.65
CA ASP A 550 -4.77 -32.70 -10.99
C ASP A 550 -5.08 -32.50 -9.50
N GLU A 551 -5.91 -33.37 -8.93
CA GLU A 551 -6.40 -33.25 -7.56
C GLU A 551 -5.29 -33.12 -6.49
N PRO A 552 -4.23 -33.96 -6.51
CA PRO A 552 -3.11 -33.82 -5.57
C PRO A 552 -2.40 -32.46 -5.65
N THR A 553 -2.18 -31.93 -6.85
CA THR A 553 -1.57 -30.60 -7.05
C THR A 553 -2.49 -29.49 -6.54
N VAL A 554 -3.78 -29.51 -6.89
CA VAL A 554 -4.75 -28.50 -6.41
C VAL A 554 -4.84 -28.50 -4.88
N ARG A 555 -4.81 -29.69 -4.26
CA ARG A 555 -4.86 -29.86 -2.81
C ARG A 555 -3.63 -29.25 -2.12
N GLY A 556 -2.42 -29.54 -2.61
CA GLY A 556 -1.19 -28.97 -2.07
C GLY A 556 -1.06 -27.45 -2.29
N LEU A 557 -1.38 -26.97 -3.50
CA LEU A 557 -1.45 -25.53 -3.78
C LEU A 557 -2.43 -24.82 -2.85
N GLY A 558 -3.62 -25.41 -2.67
CA GLY A 558 -4.65 -24.89 -1.78
C GLY A 558 -4.21 -24.79 -0.33
N ALA A 559 -3.55 -25.83 0.20
CA ALA A 559 -3.02 -25.84 1.55
C ALA A 559 -1.95 -24.75 1.75
N GLY A 560 -1.02 -24.59 0.80
CA GLY A 560 -0.01 -23.54 0.84
C GLY A 560 -0.59 -22.12 0.75
N ILE A 561 -1.60 -21.88 -0.11
CA ILE A 561 -2.29 -20.58 -0.19
C ILE A 561 -3.07 -20.30 1.10
N ALA A 562 -3.72 -21.31 1.68
CA ALA A 562 -4.48 -21.17 2.93
C ALA A 562 -3.57 -20.87 4.13
N ALA A 563 -2.37 -21.48 4.18
CA ALA A 563 -1.32 -21.13 5.13
C ALA A 563 -0.78 -19.70 4.90
N ALA A 564 -0.61 -19.26 3.65
CA ALA A 564 -0.24 -17.87 3.32
C ALA A 564 -1.27 -16.86 3.82
N LEU A 565 -2.57 -17.11 3.57
CA LEU A 565 -3.66 -16.28 4.07
C LEU A 565 -3.67 -16.22 5.61
N SER A 566 -3.42 -17.35 6.28
CA SER A 566 -3.30 -17.38 7.76
C SER A 566 -2.21 -16.43 8.26
N ALA A 567 -1.04 -16.42 7.62
CA ALA A 567 0.07 -15.52 7.97
C ALA A 567 -0.22 -14.04 7.68
N ILE A 568 -0.94 -13.74 6.58
CA ILE A 568 -1.40 -12.38 6.22
C ILE A 568 -2.43 -11.87 7.24
N HIS A 569 -3.45 -12.68 7.54
CA HIS A 569 -4.55 -12.34 8.45
C HIS A 569 -4.07 -12.15 9.89
N ALA A 570 -3.03 -12.88 10.32
CA ALA A 570 -2.40 -12.71 11.63
C ALA A 570 -1.79 -11.30 11.85
N GLN A 571 -1.47 -10.55 10.77
CA GLN A 571 -1.02 -9.16 10.84
C GLN A 571 -2.16 -8.13 10.71
N GLY A 572 -3.41 -8.58 10.65
CA GLY A 572 -4.59 -7.71 10.50
C GLY A 572 -4.87 -7.26 9.06
N ILE A 573 -4.23 -7.86 8.07
CA ILE A 573 -4.42 -7.56 6.64
C ILE A 573 -5.46 -8.53 6.05
N VAL A 574 -6.25 -8.07 5.08
CA VAL A 574 -7.08 -8.93 4.22
C VAL A 574 -6.65 -8.70 2.76
N HIS A 575 -6.53 -9.76 1.95
CA HIS A 575 -5.95 -9.68 0.61
C HIS A 575 -6.92 -9.05 -0.40
N LEU A 576 -8.19 -9.44 -0.38
CA LEU A 576 -9.32 -8.90 -1.14
C LEU A 576 -9.25 -8.92 -2.69
N ASP A 577 -8.16 -9.45 -3.27
CA ASP A 577 -7.91 -9.67 -4.71
C ASP A 577 -7.20 -11.02 -4.95
N LEU A 578 -7.53 -12.06 -4.17
CA LEU A 578 -6.94 -13.38 -4.37
C LEU A 578 -7.48 -14.04 -5.66
N LYS A 579 -6.57 -14.30 -6.61
CA LYS A 579 -6.84 -14.93 -7.92
C LYS A 579 -5.59 -15.66 -8.43
N PRO A 580 -5.68 -16.55 -9.45
CA PRO A 580 -4.53 -17.33 -9.92
C PRO A 580 -3.35 -16.47 -10.41
N GLY A 581 -3.62 -15.26 -10.93
CA GLY A 581 -2.58 -14.30 -11.35
C GLY A 581 -1.82 -13.60 -10.20
N ASN A 582 -2.30 -13.73 -8.95
CA ASN A 582 -1.68 -13.18 -7.74
C ASN A 582 -1.05 -14.29 -6.86
N VAL A 583 -0.85 -15.48 -7.43
CA VAL A 583 -0.11 -16.58 -6.80
C VAL A 583 0.94 -17.08 -7.78
N LEU A 584 2.21 -16.98 -7.39
CA LEU A 584 3.35 -17.49 -8.16
C LEU A 584 3.69 -18.92 -7.69
N LEU A 585 4.23 -19.76 -8.58
CA LEU A 585 4.63 -21.13 -8.27
C LEU A 585 6.14 -21.31 -8.33
N THR A 586 6.80 -21.41 -7.18
CA THR A 586 8.20 -21.82 -7.10
C THR A 586 8.32 -23.34 -6.99
N ALA A 587 9.52 -23.88 -7.22
CA ALA A 587 9.80 -25.32 -7.12
C ALA A 587 9.48 -25.93 -5.74
N ASP A 588 9.29 -25.09 -4.71
CA ASP A 588 9.13 -25.46 -3.32
C ASP A 588 7.79 -24.99 -2.69
N GLY A 589 6.84 -24.50 -3.51
CA GLY A 589 5.46 -24.18 -3.11
C GLY A 589 4.85 -22.95 -3.80
N PRO A 590 3.59 -22.61 -3.50
CA PRO A 590 2.98 -21.35 -3.94
C PRO A 590 3.59 -20.14 -3.22
N ARG A 591 3.43 -18.95 -3.79
CA ARG A 591 3.76 -17.64 -3.20
C ARG A 591 2.66 -16.64 -3.48
N VAL A 592 1.92 -16.24 -2.45
CA VAL A 592 0.89 -15.20 -2.54
C VAL A 592 1.55 -13.82 -2.55
N ILE A 593 1.12 -12.96 -3.48
CA ILE A 593 1.64 -11.61 -3.73
C ILE A 593 0.50 -10.56 -3.73
N ASP A 594 0.85 -9.27 -3.80
CA ASP A 594 -0.10 -8.15 -3.98
C ASP A 594 -1.20 -8.03 -2.88
N PHE A 595 -0.94 -8.50 -1.65
CA PHE A 595 -1.79 -8.27 -0.48
C PHE A 595 -1.55 -6.88 0.15
N GLY A 596 -2.58 -6.29 0.80
CA GLY A 596 -2.45 -5.00 1.50
C GLY A 596 -2.36 -3.76 0.59
N ILE A 597 -3.07 -3.77 -0.54
CA ILE A 597 -3.28 -2.59 -1.42
C ILE A 597 -4.74 -2.49 -1.88
N ALA A 598 -5.39 -3.62 -2.14
CA ALA A 598 -6.77 -3.70 -2.61
C ALA A 598 -7.82 -3.13 -1.63
N GLN A 599 -7.46 -2.90 -0.36
CA GLN A 599 -8.30 -2.24 0.63
C GLN A 599 -8.25 -0.71 0.48
N ILE A 600 -7.09 -0.14 0.16
CA ILE A 600 -6.92 1.30 -0.08
C ILE A 600 -7.52 1.71 -1.43
N GLU A 601 -7.33 0.90 -2.48
CA GLU A 601 -7.96 1.12 -3.80
C GLU A 601 -9.49 1.31 -3.67
N ARG A 602 -10.11 0.50 -2.80
CA ARG A 602 -11.55 0.59 -2.45
C ARG A 602 -11.92 1.81 -1.61
N LEU A 603 -11.03 2.31 -0.75
CA LEU A 603 -11.23 3.56 -0.01
C LEU A 603 -11.18 4.79 -0.95
N THR A 604 -10.39 4.72 -2.02
CA THR A 604 -10.29 5.79 -3.03
C THR A 604 -11.40 5.80 -4.08
N GLU A 605 -11.88 4.63 -4.51
CA GLU A 605 -12.90 4.52 -5.57
C GLU A 605 -14.17 3.75 -5.13
N PRO A 606 -14.81 4.06 -3.98
CA PRO A 606 -15.94 3.29 -3.42
C PRO A 606 -17.23 3.36 -4.26
N ARG A 607 -17.26 4.14 -5.35
CA ARG A 607 -18.45 4.40 -6.18
C ARG A 607 -18.31 3.97 -7.64
N ARG A 608 -17.13 3.56 -8.11
CA ARG A 608 -17.03 2.91 -9.42
C ARG A 608 -17.26 1.42 -9.23
N GLY A 609 -18.23 0.87 -9.96
CA GLY A 609 -18.54 -0.56 -9.93
C GLY A 609 -17.25 -1.37 -10.15
N PHE A 610 -16.92 -2.19 -9.16
CA PHE A 610 -15.73 -3.03 -9.00
C PHE A 610 -14.85 -3.16 -10.26
N ALA A 611 -13.68 -2.52 -10.24
CA ALA A 611 -12.73 -2.52 -11.36
C ALA A 611 -11.86 -3.80 -11.46
N GLY A 612 -12.22 -4.87 -10.74
CA GLY A 612 -11.50 -6.14 -10.71
C GLY A 612 -12.24 -7.27 -11.42
N THR A 613 -11.60 -8.44 -11.51
CA THR A 613 -12.20 -9.65 -12.10
C THR A 613 -13.29 -10.20 -11.18
N TYR A 614 -14.55 -9.85 -11.46
CA TYR A 614 -15.74 -10.18 -10.64
C TYR A 614 -15.88 -11.65 -10.26
N THR A 615 -15.32 -12.57 -11.04
CA THR A 615 -15.42 -14.03 -10.83
C THR A 615 -14.82 -14.51 -9.51
N TYR A 616 -13.86 -13.80 -8.90
CA TYR A 616 -13.26 -14.19 -7.61
C TYR A 616 -13.77 -13.38 -6.41
N ALA A 617 -14.65 -12.39 -6.64
CA ALA A 617 -15.19 -11.53 -5.59
C ALA A 617 -16.22 -12.26 -4.73
N SER A 618 -16.19 -12.02 -3.42
CA SER A 618 -17.13 -12.61 -2.49
C SER A 618 -18.52 -11.95 -2.55
N PRO A 619 -19.59 -12.64 -2.11
CA PRO A 619 -20.95 -12.11 -2.15
C PRO A 619 -21.13 -10.80 -1.37
N GLU A 620 -20.38 -10.61 -0.28
CA GLU A 620 -20.36 -9.36 0.50
C GLU A 620 -19.58 -8.23 -0.22
N GLN A 621 -18.49 -8.56 -0.94
CA GLN A 621 -17.80 -7.60 -1.83
C GLN A 621 -18.70 -7.11 -2.98
N LEU A 622 -19.64 -7.93 -3.44
CA LEU A 622 -20.65 -7.58 -4.47
C LEU A 622 -21.93 -6.93 -3.90
N ARG A 623 -22.02 -6.70 -2.58
CA ARG A 623 -23.18 -6.10 -1.89
C ARG A 623 -22.88 -4.75 -1.25
N GLU A 624 -21.73 -4.14 -1.57
CA GLU A 624 -21.32 -2.81 -1.10
C GLU A 624 -21.33 -2.68 0.45
N GLN A 625 -21.03 -3.77 1.16
CA GLN A 625 -20.92 -3.72 2.62
C GLN A 625 -19.62 -3.00 3.05
N PRO A 626 -19.64 -2.19 4.11
CA PRO A 626 -18.51 -1.33 4.49
C PRO A 626 -17.36 -2.07 5.21
N VAL A 627 -17.48 -3.38 5.46
CA VAL A 627 -16.48 -4.17 6.17
C VAL A 627 -16.24 -5.48 5.43
N PHE A 628 -15.01 -5.69 4.95
CA PHE A 628 -14.54 -6.97 4.43
C PHE A 628 -13.71 -7.69 5.50
N THR A 629 -13.67 -9.02 5.46
CA THR A 629 -13.08 -9.84 6.53
C THR A 629 -12.24 -10.98 5.94
N ALA A 630 -11.48 -11.66 6.78
CA ALA A 630 -10.76 -12.89 6.43
C ALA A 630 -11.62 -13.91 5.64
N ALA A 631 -12.91 -14.00 5.94
CA ALA A 631 -13.85 -14.89 5.26
C ALA A 631 -14.08 -14.53 3.78
N SER A 632 -13.83 -13.28 3.36
CA SER A 632 -13.88 -12.87 1.95
C SER A 632 -12.77 -13.55 1.13
N ASP A 633 -11.54 -13.58 1.66
CA ASP A 633 -10.41 -14.27 1.01
C ASP A 633 -10.63 -15.78 0.95
N VAL A 634 -11.29 -16.37 1.96
CA VAL A 634 -11.67 -17.80 1.96
C VAL A 634 -12.64 -18.12 0.81
N PHE A 635 -13.59 -17.22 0.50
CA PHE A 635 -14.47 -17.40 -0.65
C PHE A 635 -13.71 -17.31 -1.99
N SER A 636 -12.78 -16.35 -2.11
CA SER A 636 -11.89 -16.24 -3.26
C SER A 636 -11.02 -17.49 -3.42
N LEU A 637 -10.48 -18.04 -2.33
CA LEU A 637 -9.73 -19.30 -2.30
C LEU A 637 -10.61 -20.47 -2.78
N GLY A 638 -11.83 -20.62 -2.28
CA GLY A 638 -12.78 -21.65 -2.75
C GLY A 638 -13.03 -21.56 -4.26
N THR A 639 -13.10 -20.35 -4.80
CA THR A 639 -13.23 -20.11 -6.24
C THR A 639 -11.94 -20.48 -7.00
N VAL A 640 -10.76 -20.13 -6.48
CA VAL A 640 -9.46 -20.50 -7.05
C VAL A 640 -9.32 -22.02 -7.13
N LEU A 641 -9.64 -22.76 -6.06
CA LEU A 641 -9.57 -24.23 -6.04
C LEU A 641 -10.49 -24.86 -7.11
N ALA A 642 -11.74 -24.39 -7.20
CA ALA A 642 -12.66 -24.84 -8.22
C ALA A 642 -12.15 -24.51 -9.64
N ARG A 643 -11.64 -23.30 -9.87
CA ARG A 643 -11.07 -22.87 -11.15
C ARG A 643 -9.89 -23.74 -11.60
N LEU A 644 -8.96 -24.05 -10.70
CA LEU A 644 -7.78 -24.87 -10.98
C LEU A 644 -8.16 -26.32 -11.31
N ALA A 645 -9.10 -26.92 -10.56
CA ALA A 645 -9.52 -28.31 -10.76
C ALA A 645 -10.46 -28.50 -11.99
N LEU A 646 -11.32 -27.52 -12.28
CA LEU A 646 -12.32 -27.60 -13.36
C LEU A 646 -11.79 -27.09 -14.71
N GLY A 647 -10.79 -26.22 -14.71
CA GLY A 647 -10.32 -25.53 -15.93
C GLY A 647 -11.31 -24.50 -16.50
N ARG A 648 -12.44 -24.27 -15.82
CA ARG A 648 -13.47 -23.26 -16.14
C ARG A 648 -13.85 -22.47 -14.89
N SER A 649 -14.47 -21.30 -15.07
CA SER A 649 -15.04 -20.53 -13.96
C SER A 649 -16.25 -21.28 -13.38
N PRO A 650 -16.34 -21.50 -12.05
CA PRO A 650 -17.51 -22.13 -11.44
C PRO A 650 -18.74 -21.20 -11.42
N TRP A 651 -18.59 -19.93 -11.79
CA TRP A 651 -19.67 -18.93 -11.74
C TRP A 651 -20.28 -18.62 -13.12
N GLY A 652 -19.72 -19.15 -14.21
CA GLY A 652 -20.13 -18.85 -15.59
C GLY A 652 -19.06 -18.12 -16.40
N GLY A 653 -19.33 -17.95 -17.70
CA GLY A 653 -18.39 -17.35 -18.66
C GLY A 653 -18.34 -15.83 -18.64
N ASP A 654 -19.49 -15.16 -18.55
CA ASP A 654 -19.59 -13.70 -18.56
C ASP A 654 -19.78 -13.09 -17.15
N THR A 655 -19.44 -11.81 -17.02
CA THR A 655 -19.51 -11.05 -15.77
C THR A 655 -20.92 -10.98 -15.16
N ALA A 656 -21.98 -10.87 -15.96
CA ALA A 656 -23.33 -10.72 -15.44
C ALA A 656 -23.84 -12.05 -14.85
N THR A 657 -23.59 -13.16 -15.56
CA THR A 657 -23.85 -14.52 -15.07
C THR A 657 -23.04 -14.82 -13.81
N ALA A 658 -21.74 -14.46 -13.79
CA ALA A 658 -20.90 -14.66 -12.62
C ALA A 658 -21.42 -13.92 -11.38
N VAL A 659 -21.74 -12.62 -11.51
CA VAL A 659 -22.30 -11.82 -10.41
C VAL A 659 -23.65 -12.36 -9.94
N ALA A 660 -24.51 -12.84 -10.85
CA ALA A 660 -25.79 -13.44 -10.50
C ALA A 660 -25.61 -14.74 -9.70
N ASN A 661 -24.74 -15.64 -10.17
CA ASN A 661 -24.51 -16.95 -9.54
C ASN A 661 -23.79 -16.81 -8.18
N ILE A 662 -22.83 -15.88 -8.05
CA ILE A 662 -22.18 -15.55 -6.76
C ILE A 662 -23.23 -15.01 -5.76
N ARG A 663 -24.12 -14.11 -6.19
CA ARG A 663 -25.18 -13.56 -5.33
C ARG A 663 -26.21 -14.61 -4.92
N ALA A 664 -26.50 -15.58 -5.80
CA ALA A 664 -27.40 -16.71 -5.56
C ALA A 664 -26.77 -17.87 -4.76
N GLY A 665 -25.44 -17.94 -4.68
CA GLY A 665 -24.72 -19.05 -4.03
C GLY A 665 -24.79 -20.35 -4.83
N ALA A 666 -24.83 -20.25 -6.16
CA ALA A 666 -25.05 -21.37 -7.08
C ALA A 666 -23.85 -21.60 -8.02
N PRO A 667 -22.71 -22.13 -7.51
CA PRO A 667 -21.57 -22.49 -8.35
C PRO A 667 -21.83 -23.78 -9.14
N ASP A 668 -21.45 -23.80 -10.43
CA ASP A 668 -21.22 -25.02 -11.19
C ASP A 668 -19.93 -25.68 -10.68
N LEU A 669 -20.10 -26.82 -10.00
CA LEU A 669 -19.02 -27.67 -9.51
C LEU A 669 -19.00 -29.05 -10.23
N ASP A 670 -19.67 -29.19 -11.38
CA ASP A 670 -19.79 -30.47 -12.06
C ASP A 670 -18.43 -30.94 -12.60
N GLY A 671 -18.00 -32.12 -12.14
CA GLY A 671 -16.68 -32.68 -12.43
C GLY A 671 -15.58 -32.28 -11.46
N LEU A 672 -15.89 -31.58 -10.36
CA LEU A 672 -14.95 -31.34 -9.27
C LEU A 672 -14.56 -32.67 -8.59
N PRO A 673 -13.26 -32.94 -8.32
CA PRO A 673 -12.84 -34.14 -7.60
C PRO A 673 -13.49 -34.24 -6.21
N SER A 674 -13.92 -35.46 -5.83
CA SER A 674 -14.64 -35.70 -4.56
C SER A 674 -13.86 -35.26 -3.33
N ALA A 675 -12.53 -35.40 -3.33
CA ALA A 675 -11.66 -34.96 -2.24
C ALA A 675 -11.67 -33.44 -1.99
N LEU A 676 -12.01 -32.63 -2.99
CA LEU A 676 -12.06 -31.16 -2.88
C LEU A 676 -13.48 -30.64 -2.60
N HIS A 677 -14.50 -31.46 -2.80
CA HIS A 677 -15.90 -31.04 -2.85
C HIS A 677 -16.39 -30.37 -1.56
N ASP A 678 -16.09 -30.96 -0.41
CA ASP A 678 -16.60 -30.47 0.88
C ASP A 678 -15.84 -29.21 1.34
N VAL A 679 -14.53 -29.13 1.08
CA VAL A 679 -13.73 -27.92 1.34
C VAL A 679 -14.21 -26.76 0.46
N VAL A 680 -14.33 -26.97 -0.86
CA VAL A 680 -14.79 -25.95 -1.80
C VAL A 680 -16.20 -25.46 -1.43
N ARG A 681 -17.15 -26.35 -1.15
CA ARG A 681 -18.51 -25.94 -0.71
C ARG A 681 -18.53 -25.21 0.62
N SER A 682 -17.62 -25.50 1.53
CA SER A 682 -17.51 -24.80 2.82
C SER A 682 -16.93 -23.39 2.65
N CYS A 683 -15.94 -23.23 1.76
CA CYS A 683 -15.41 -21.92 1.39
C CYS A 683 -16.43 -21.04 0.65
N LEU A 684 -17.27 -21.63 -0.21
CA LEU A 684 -18.24 -20.91 -1.05
C LEU A 684 -19.59 -20.61 -0.37
N GLN A 685 -19.69 -20.68 0.96
CA GLN A 685 -20.91 -20.31 1.69
C GLN A 685 -21.28 -18.82 1.49
N LEU A 686 -22.57 -18.54 1.27
CA LEU A 686 -23.07 -17.17 1.14
C LEU A 686 -22.90 -16.33 2.42
N ASP A 687 -23.05 -16.98 3.57
CA ASP A 687 -22.89 -16.40 4.91
C ASP A 687 -21.41 -16.46 5.30
N PRO A 688 -20.70 -15.32 5.45
CA PRO A 688 -19.28 -15.30 5.79
C PRO A 688 -18.96 -16.00 7.12
N ALA A 689 -19.90 -15.99 8.07
CA ALA A 689 -19.72 -16.62 9.39
C ALA A 689 -19.78 -18.16 9.37
N ARG A 690 -20.14 -18.76 8.22
CA ARG A 690 -20.17 -20.22 8.02
C ARG A 690 -18.98 -20.75 7.22
N ARG A 691 -18.10 -19.87 6.74
CA ARG A 691 -16.89 -20.27 6.03
C ARG A 691 -15.84 -20.72 7.05
N PRO A 692 -15.04 -21.75 6.74
CA PRO A 692 -13.91 -22.13 7.58
C PRO A 692 -12.86 -21.00 7.62
N THR A 693 -12.02 -20.99 8.65
CA THR A 693 -10.81 -20.17 8.68
C THR A 693 -9.78 -20.69 7.67
N PRO A 694 -8.82 -19.86 7.19
CA PRO A 694 -7.76 -20.35 6.31
C PRO A 694 -6.92 -21.47 6.94
N HIS A 695 -6.74 -21.48 8.26
CA HIS A 695 -6.06 -22.57 8.97
C HIS A 695 -6.83 -23.91 8.84
N GLU A 696 -8.15 -23.90 9.06
CA GLU A 696 -8.99 -25.08 8.87
C GLU A 696 -9.02 -25.56 7.41
N VAL A 697 -8.96 -24.64 6.43
CA VAL A 697 -8.82 -25.01 5.01
C VAL A 697 -7.47 -25.65 4.72
N ALA A 698 -6.38 -25.16 5.30
CA ALA A 698 -5.05 -25.74 5.13
C ALA A 698 -5.02 -27.19 5.64
N GLU A 699 -5.46 -27.41 6.88
CA GLU A 699 -5.48 -28.75 7.50
C GLU A 699 -6.47 -29.72 6.83
N ALA A 700 -7.62 -29.23 6.35
CA ALA A 700 -8.58 -30.07 5.63
C ALA A 700 -8.08 -30.51 4.24
N LEU A 701 -7.21 -29.73 3.60
CA LEU A 701 -6.59 -30.10 2.33
C LEU A 701 -5.34 -30.98 2.56
N GLN A 702 -4.45 -30.58 3.46
CA GLN A 702 -3.24 -31.34 3.76
C GLN A 702 -2.83 -31.12 5.22
N PRO A 703 -3.06 -32.11 6.12
CA PRO A 703 -2.74 -31.98 7.53
C PRO A 703 -1.25 -31.68 7.79
N GLY A 704 -0.97 -30.78 8.73
CA GLY A 704 0.37 -30.36 9.13
C GLY A 704 1.00 -29.25 8.26
N VAL A 705 0.35 -28.82 7.18
CA VAL A 705 0.88 -27.75 6.30
C VAL A 705 0.80 -26.38 6.95
N ALA A 706 -0.10 -26.18 7.92
CA ALA A 706 -0.20 -24.91 8.64
C ALA A 706 1.10 -24.51 9.35
N ASP A 707 1.92 -25.49 9.76
CA ASP A 707 3.24 -25.27 10.40
C ASP A 707 4.38 -25.05 9.37
N GLY A 708 4.08 -25.12 8.07
CA GLY A 708 4.96 -24.68 6.98
C GLY A 708 5.66 -25.76 6.17
N ASP A 709 5.43 -27.05 6.42
CA ASP A 709 5.97 -28.13 5.58
C ASP A 709 4.90 -28.70 4.62
N LEU A 710 4.98 -28.31 3.35
CA LEU A 710 4.11 -28.79 2.28
C LEU A 710 4.65 -30.08 1.61
N GLY A 711 5.93 -30.42 1.81
CA GLY A 711 6.66 -31.33 0.95
C GLY A 711 6.77 -30.85 -0.52
N PRO A 712 7.34 -31.67 -1.41
CA PRO A 712 7.36 -31.38 -2.85
C PRO A 712 5.97 -31.55 -3.47
N LEU A 713 5.52 -30.54 -4.21
CA LEU A 713 4.25 -30.61 -4.96
C LEU A 713 4.33 -31.64 -6.10
N PRO A 714 3.27 -32.44 -6.35
CA PRO A 714 3.23 -33.47 -7.39
C PRO A 714 2.96 -32.88 -8.79
N LEU A 715 3.70 -31.83 -9.15
CA LEU A 715 3.56 -31.10 -10.42
C LEU A 715 3.75 -32.02 -11.63
N SER A 716 2.98 -31.80 -12.71
CA SER A 716 3.21 -32.46 -14.00
C SER A 716 4.58 -32.11 -14.58
N GLN A 717 5.07 -32.92 -15.53
CA GLN A 717 6.36 -32.64 -16.17
C GLN A 717 6.35 -31.26 -16.86
N GLU A 718 5.26 -30.91 -17.55
CA GLU A 718 5.09 -29.61 -18.20
C GLU A 718 5.12 -28.45 -17.19
N ALA A 719 4.51 -28.63 -16.02
CA ALA A 719 4.53 -27.65 -14.93
C ALA A 719 5.94 -27.48 -14.33
N GLN A 720 6.66 -28.58 -14.14
CA GLN A 720 8.05 -28.57 -13.67
C GLN A 720 8.98 -27.89 -14.69
N GLU A 721 8.80 -28.19 -15.98
CA GLU A 721 9.55 -27.57 -17.09
C GLU A 721 9.26 -26.06 -17.19
N LEU A 722 8.01 -25.62 -16.98
CA LEU A 722 7.65 -24.20 -16.94
C LEU A 722 8.35 -23.47 -15.77
N VAL A 723 8.26 -24.02 -14.55
CA VAL A 723 8.92 -23.46 -13.36
C VAL A 723 10.44 -23.43 -13.54
N ALA A 724 11.03 -24.49 -14.10
CA ALA A 724 12.46 -24.55 -14.40
C ALA A 724 12.88 -23.56 -15.49
N ALA A 725 12.06 -23.36 -16.54
CA ALA A 725 12.33 -22.38 -17.57
C ALA A 725 12.41 -20.97 -16.97
N TYR A 726 11.51 -20.62 -16.06
CA TYR A 726 11.46 -19.30 -15.41
C TYR A 726 12.71 -19.03 -14.55
N ALA A 727 13.25 -20.05 -13.87
CA ALA A 727 14.53 -19.94 -13.17
C ALA A 727 15.73 -19.65 -14.11
N THR A 728 15.61 -19.96 -15.41
CA THR A 728 16.66 -19.70 -16.41
C THR A 728 16.50 -18.39 -17.18
N MET A 729 15.29 -17.81 -17.23
CA MET A 729 14.98 -16.59 -18.01
C MET A 729 15.63 -15.32 -17.43
N PRO A 730 16.03 -14.33 -18.28
CA PRO A 730 16.42 -13.00 -17.83
C PRO A 730 15.22 -12.22 -17.27
N ALA A 731 15.39 -11.54 -16.14
CA ALA A 731 14.31 -10.88 -15.40
C ALA A 731 13.56 -9.78 -16.19
N THR A 732 14.26 -9.01 -17.02
CA THR A 732 13.66 -7.94 -17.84
C THR A 732 12.68 -8.50 -18.89
N ARG A 733 13.13 -9.50 -19.65
CA ARG A 733 12.31 -10.19 -20.65
C ARG A 733 11.08 -10.90 -20.05
N PHE A 734 11.17 -11.26 -18.77
CA PHE A 734 10.04 -11.88 -18.07
C PHE A 734 8.94 -10.86 -17.75
N TYR A 735 9.28 -9.64 -17.35
CA TYR A 735 8.27 -8.63 -17.06
C TYR A 735 7.60 -8.04 -18.29
N GLU A 736 8.29 -7.94 -19.44
CA GLU A 736 7.65 -7.72 -20.74
C GLU A 736 6.55 -8.78 -20.99
N THR A 737 6.85 -10.05 -20.71
CA THR A 737 5.92 -11.18 -20.90
C THR A 737 4.76 -11.13 -19.89
N LEU A 738 5.02 -10.86 -18.60
CA LEU A 738 3.98 -10.74 -17.57
C LEU A 738 3.06 -9.54 -17.78
N ALA A 739 3.59 -8.42 -18.30
CA ALA A 739 2.81 -7.25 -18.67
C ALA A 739 1.90 -7.58 -19.87
N ASP A 740 2.40 -8.29 -20.87
CA ASP A 740 1.60 -8.77 -22.01
C ASP A 740 0.55 -9.81 -21.57
N THR A 741 0.89 -10.76 -20.69
CA THR A 741 -0.07 -11.73 -20.12
C THR A 741 -1.14 -11.03 -19.25
N ARG A 742 -0.79 -10.00 -18.47
CA ARG A 742 -1.76 -9.22 -17.69
C ARG A 742 -2.64 -8.33 -18.58
N ALA A 743 -2.10 -7.78 -19.66
CA ALA A 743 -2.87 -7.05 -20.67
C ALA A 743 -3.81 -7.99 -21.45
N ARG A 744 -3.35 -9.20 -21.80
CA ARG A 744 -4.15 -10.26 -22.39
C ARG A 744 -5.22 -10.77 -21.44
N ALA A 745 -4.93 -11.08 -20.18
CA ALA A 745 -5.93 -11.49 -19.19
C ALA A 745 -6.98 -10.39 -18.88
N ALA A 746 -6.65 -9.12 -19.11
CA ALA A 746 -7.61 -8.01 -19.07
C ALA A 746 -8.46 -7.87 -20.35
N ALA A 747 -7.99 -8.41 -21.48
CA ALA A 747 -8.69 -8.42 -22.78
C ALA A 747 -9.48 -9.73 -23.03
N GLU A 748 -8.97 -10.87 -22.56
CA GLU A 748 -9.46 -12.24 -22.74
C GLU A 748 -10.54 -12.59 -21.71
N GLY A 749 -11.53 -11.70 -21.60
CA GLY A 749 -12.79 -11.97 -20.93
C GLY A 749 -13.72 -12.93 -21.69
N ASP A 750 -13.20 -13.79 -22.59
CA ASP A 750 -13.88 -14.99 -23.11
C ASP A 750 -12.94 -15.93 -23.92
N VAL A 751 -13.45 -17.15 -24.22
CA VAL A 751 -12.94 -18.22 -25.10
C VAL A 751 -12.00 -19.28 -24.49
N ALA A 752 -12.38 -20.55 -24.69
CA ALA A 752 -11.69 -21.76 -24.24
C ALA A 752 -10.61 -22.27 -25.24
N PRO A 753 -9.59 -23.05 -24.79
CA PRO A 753 -8.41 -23.34 -25.59
C PRO A 753 -8.64 -24.42 -26.66
N THR A 754 -8.05 -24.23 -27.84
CA THR A 754 -7.87 -25.29 -28.85
C THR A 754 -6.39 -25.69 -28.92
N ARG A 755 -6.10 -26.96 -28.66
CA ARG A 755 -4.75 -27.55 -28.70
C ARG A 755 -4.05 -27.41 -30.06
N ALA A 756 -2.75 -27.15 -30.03
CA ALA A 756 -1.79 -27.80 -30.93
C ALA A 756 -0.39 -27.89 -30.29
N LEU A 757 0.15 -29.11 -30.22
CA LEU A 757 1.55 -29.40 -29.91
C LEU A 757 2.41 -29.15 -31.17
N SER A 758 3.65 -28.67 -31.00
CA SER A 758 4.82 -29.32 -31.62
C SER A 758 6.14 -28.73 -31.10
N THR A 759 6.91 -29.55 -30.39
CA THR A 759 8.36 -29.39 -30.25
C THR A 759 9.07 -29.60 -31.59
N GLY A 760 10.22 -28.96 -31.81
CA GLY A 760 11.11 -29.30 -32.94
C GLY A 760 12.07 -28.18 -33.34
N ALA A 761 13.32 -28.24 -32.86
CA ALA A 761 14.38 -27.35 -33.33
C ALA A 761 14.92 -27.79 -34.70
N LEU A 762 15.41 -26.85 -35.53
CA LEU A 762 16.72 -26.88 -36.22
C LEU A 762 16.88 -25.76 -37.27
N THR A 763 18.05 -25.10 -37.24
CA THR A 763 18.82 -24.45 -38.33
C THR A 763 18.19 -24.11 -39.70
N ALA A 764 18.35 -22.85 -40.13
CA ALA A 764 18.28 -22.39 -41.53
C ALA A 764 19.57 -22.76 -42.33
N PRO A 765 19.75 -22.45 -43.65
CA PRO A 765 18.88 -21.74 -44.63
C PRO A 765 18.84 -22.39 -46.05
N VAL A 766 18.41 -21.60 -47.07
CA VAL A 766 18.69 -21.67 -48.55
C VAL A 766 17.47 -21.95 -49.49
N ALA A 767 17.52 -21.33 -50.68
CA ALA A 767 16.55 -21.26 -51.79
C ALA A 767 16.35 -22.62 -52.54
N ASP A 768 15.48 -22.82 -53.55
CA ASP A 768 15.27 -22.01 -54.79
C ASP A 768 13.95 -22.35 -55.55
N SER A 769 13.73 -21.59 -56.62
CA SER A 769 12.65 -21.45 -57.63
C SER A 769 11.94 -22.69 -58.25
N LEU A 770 10.65 -22.48 -58.62
CA LEU A 770 9.95 -22.70 -59.91
C LEU A 770 10.16 -24.04 -60.69
N GLU A 771 9.22 -24.68 -61.40
CA GLU A 771 7.89 -24.34 -62.00
C GLU A 771 6.82 -25.44 -61.64
N GLY A 772 5.57 -25.53 -62.15
CA GLY A 772 4.89 -24.86 -63.27
C GLY A 772 3.40 -25.22 -63.46
N GLU A 773 2.94 -25.18 -64.72
CA GLU A 773 1.54 -25.28 -65.22
C GLU A 773 1.19 -26.68 -65.77
N GLY A 774 -0.05 -27.17 -65.94
CA GLY A 774 -1.43 -26.70 -65.72
C GLY A 774 -2.38 -27.86 -66.15
N VAL A 775 -3.71 -27.89 -65.92
CA VAL A 775 -4.71 -27.11 -66.67
C VAL A 775 -6.15 -27.59 -66.27
N ARG A 776 -7.08 -26.61 -66.14
CA ARG A 776 -8.58 -26.66 -66.15
C ARG A 776 -9.40 -26.60 -64.83
N ARG A 777 -9.81 -25.36 -64.55
CA ARG A 777 -11.16 -24.90 -64.13
C ARG A 777 -11.68 -25.25 -62.73
N ALA A 778 -11.12 -24.56 -61.74
CA ALA A 778 -11.90 -23.68 -60.89
C ALA A 778 -11.15 -22.34 -60.72
N MET A 779 -11.85 -21.21 -60.60
CA MET A 779 -11.27 -19.87 -60.38
C MET A 779 -12.30 -19.00 -59.63
N PRO A 780 -11.88 -17.96 -58.87
CA PRO A 780 -11.79 -18.18 -57.43
C PRO A 780 -12.53 -17.11 -56.61
N LEU A 781 -12.84 -17.45 -55.35
CA LEU A 781 -13.11 -16.47 -54.29
C LEU A 781 -12.04 -16.62 -53.20
N ARG A 782 -11.55 -15.48 -52.72
CA ARG A 782 -10.31 -15.33 -51.94
C ARG A 782 -10.45 -15.71 -50.47
N ASP A 783 -9.30 -15.99 -49.86
CA ASP A 783 -9.07 -15.92 -48.42
C ASP A 783 -9.66 -14.67 -47.76
N THR A 784 -10.21 -14.83 -46.55
CA THR A 784 -10.46 -13.75 -45.59
C THR A 784 -10.22 -14.24 -44.16
N ALA A 785 -8.99 -14.68 -43.85
CA ALA A 785 -8.61 -15.22 -42.53
C ALA A 785 -7.30 -14.69 -41.89
N PRO A 786 -6.57 -13.68 -42.44
CA PRO A 786 -5.59 -12.92 -41.64
C PRO A 786 -5.99 -11.45 -41.36
N ALA A 787 -6.99 -10.92 -42.07
CA ALA A 787 -7.36 -9.49 -41.99
C ALA A 787 -8.12 -9.09 -40.71
N ARG A 788 -8.59 -10.04 -39.88
CA ARG A 788 -9.43 -9.74 -38.70
C ARG A 788 -8.63 -9.37 -37.45
N SER A 789 -7.44 -9.94 -37.22
CA SER A 789 -6.60 -9.50 -36.10
C SER A 789 -6.04 -8.10 -36.38
N THR A 790 -5.46 -7.91 -37.57
CA THR A 790 -4.93 -6.62 -38.04
C THR A 790 -5.99 -5.51 -38.10
N ALA A 791 -7.27 -5.82 -38.37
CA ALA A 791 -8.36 -4.85 -38.22
C ALA A 791 -8.58 -4.42 -36.77
N ALA A 792 -8.64 -5.37 -35.83
CA ALA A 792 -8.86 -5.10 -34.41
C ALA A 792 -7.66 -4.39 -33.76
N GLU A 793 -6.43 -4.78 -34.13
CA GLU A 793 -5.18 -4.12 -33.75
C GLU A 793 -5.14 -2.67 -34.26
N LEU A 794 -5.59 -2.43 -35.49
CA LEU A 794 -5.69 -1.08 -36.06
C LEU A 794 -6.79 -0.25 -35.37
N GLU A 795 -7.95 -0.84 -35.07
CA GLU A 795 -9.02 -0.17 -34.30
C GLU A 795 -8.57 0.17 -32.88
N ALA A 796 -7.80 -0.70 -32.22
CA ALA A 796 -7.22 -0.43 -30.90
C ALA A 796 -6.17 0.70 -30.95
N ARG A 797 -5.27 0.70 -31.95
CA ARG A 797 -4.30 1.79 -32.18
C ARG A 797 -4.99 3.12 -32.46
N ILE A 798 -6.03 3.14 -33.29
CA ILE A 798 -6.83 4.33 -33.57
C ILE A 798 -7.55 4.79 -32.31
N HIS A 799 -8.11 3.88 -31.50
CA HIS A 799 -8.83 4.27 -30.29
C HIS A 799 -7.90 4.86 -29.23
N ALA A 800 -6.70 4.30 -29.05
CA ALA A 800 -5.67 4.90 -28.19
C ALA A 800 -5.26 6.30 -28.68
N TRP A 801 -5.05 6.45 -29.99
CA TRP A 801 -4.75 7.74 -30.62
C TRP A 801 -5.89 8.76 -30.46
N GLU A 802 -7.16 8.36 -30.60
CA GLU A 802 -8.34 9.22 -30.39
C GLU A 802 -8.40 9.77 -28.94
N GLN A 803 -7.99 9.00 -27.92
CA GLN A 803 -7.97 9.45 -26.51
C GLN A 803 -6.85 10.47 -26.23
N GLU A 804 -5.77 10.46 -27.00
CA GLU A 804 -4.64 11.37 -26.84
C GLU A 804 -4.75 12.63 -27.72
N ALA A 805 -5.68 12.66 -28.68
CA ALA A 805 -5.82 13.72 -29.67
C ALA A 805 -6.37 15.05 -29.09
N GLU A 806 -7.09 15.03 -27.96
CA GLU A 806 -7.67 16.24 -27.34
C GLU A 806 -6.62 17.29 -26.91
N ASN A 807 -5.33 16.90 -26.80
CA ASN A 807 -4.22 17.78 -26.41
C ASN A 807 -3.25 18.11 -27.57
N ARG A 808 -3.56 17.77 -28.83
CA ARG A 808 -2.65 17.91 -29.99
C ARG A 808 -3.05 19.06 -30.93
N GLU A 809 -2.09 19.59 -31.69
CA GLU A 809 -2.40 20.56 -32.74
C GLU A 809 -3.23 19.93 -33.88
N MET A 810 -4.21 20.66 -34.40
CA MET A 810 -5.16 20.16 -35.40
C MET A 810 -4.47 19.72 -36.71
N ALA A 811 -3.38 20.39 -37.11
CA ALA A 811 -2.60 20.03 -38.31
C ALA A 811 -1.87 18.69 -38.14
N GLN A 812 -1.29 18.42 -36.97
CA GLN A 812 -0.64 17.15 -36.66
C GLN A 812 -1.68 16.03 -36.57
N THR A 813 -2.78 16.25 -35.84
CA THR A 813 -3.90 15.32 -35.73
C THR A 813 -4.47 14.95 -37.10
N ARG A 814 -4.56 15.91 -38.03
CA ARG A 814 -4.96 15.65 -39.41
C ARG A 814 -3.94 14.78 -40.17
N HIS A 815 -2.65 15.03 -40.02
CA HIS A 815 -1.60 14.23 -40.69
C HIS A 815 -1.65 12.76 -40.25
N GLU A 816 -1.65 12.52 -38.94
CA GLU A 816 -1.72 11.18 -38.32
C GLU A 816 -3.02 10.45 -38.70
N CYS A 817 -4.17 11.17 -38.70
CA CYS A 817 -5.45 10.63 -39.20
C CYS A 817 -5.37 10.21 -40.67
N GLY A 818 -4.57 10.93 -41.48
CA GLY A 818 -4.30 10.61 -42.88
C GLY A 818 -3.50 9.32 -43.07
N GLU A 819 -2.51 9.08 -42.20
CA GLU A 819 -1.73 7.83 -42.19
C GLU A 819 -2.61 6.64 -41.81
N PHE A 820 -3.34 6.72 -40.69
CA PHE A 820 -4.30 5.68 -40.28
C PHE A 820 -5.37 5.42 -41.35
N MET A 821 -5.87 6.46 -42.02
CA MET A 821 -6.82 6.33 -43.13
C MET A 821 -6.22 5.55 -44.31
N GLN A 822 -4.95 5.80 -44.64
CA GLN A 822 -4.26 5.13 -45.74
C GLN A 822 -3.88 3.68 -45.39
N GLU A 823 -3.49 3.41 -44.14
CA GLU A 823 -3.26 2.08 -43.59
C GLU A 823 -4.57 1.26 -43.61
N ALA A 824 -5.65 1.80 -43.04
CA ALA A 824 -6.99 1.19 -43.06
C ALA A 824 -7.50 0.93 -44.48
N ARG A 825 -7.27 1.86 -45.42
CA ARG A 825 -7.64 1.70 -46.83
C ARG A 825 -6.87 0.57 -47.51
N THR A 826 -5.62 0.35 -47.14
CA THR A 826 -4.75 -0.68 -47.72
C THR A 826 -5.09 -2.07 -47.16
N LEU A 827 -5.33 -2.16 -45.85
CA LEU A 827 -5.64 -3.41 -45.15
C LEU A 827 -7.11 -3.86 -45.30
N LEU A 828 -8.05 -2.93 -45.13
CA LEU A 828 -9.49 -3.22 -45.01
C LEU A 828 -10.28 -2.81 -46.27
N GLY A 829 -9.69 -2.00 -47.15
CA GLY A 829 -10.32 -1.48 -48.35
C GLY A 829 -11.04 -0.15 -48.16
N ALA A 830 -11.29 0.53 -49.28
CA ALA A 830 -11.81 1.91 -49.31
C ALA A 830 -13.29 2.06 -48.87
N ALA A 831 -14.04 0.97 -48.83
CA ALA A 831 -15.46 0.92 -48.46
C ALA A 831 -15.71 0.34 -47.05
N HIS A 832 -14.65 -0.03 -46.31
CA HIS A 832 -14.79 -0.56 -44.96
C HIS A 832 -15.28 0.54 -44.00
N PRO A 833 -16.15 0.23 -43.01
CA PRO A 833 -16.69 1.24 -42.10
C PRO A 833 -15.64 2.08 -41.38
N LEU A 834 -14.55 1.46 -40.90
CA LEU A 834 -13.43 2.16 -40.27
C LEU A 834 -12.76 3.16 -41.23
N THR A 835 -12.42 2.72 -42.45
CA THR A 835 -11.83 3.56 -43.49
C THR A 835 -12.74 4.74 -43.85
N LEU A 836 -14.06 4.53 -43.87
CA LEU A 836 -15.03 5.58 -44.12
C LEU A 836 -15.16 6.57 -42.95
N ARG A 837 -15.11 6.10 -41.70
CA ARG A 837 -15.04 6.96 -40.50
C ARG A 837 -13.80 7.85 -40.54
N LEU A 838 -12.61 7.27 -40.75
CA LEU A 838 -11.36 8.02 -40.84
C LEU A 838 -11.36 9.03 -41.99
N ARG A 839 -11.91 8.67 -43.16
CA ARG A 839 -12.10 9.61 -44.28
C ARG A 839 -12.96 10.82 -43.89
N VAL A 840 -14.03 10.61 -43.14
CA VAL A 840 -14.87 11.70 -42.62
C VAL A 840 -14.10 12.55 -41.62
N SER A 841 -13.46 11.95 -40.61
CA SER A 841 -12.66 12.68 -39.61
C SER A 841 -11.54 13.51 -40.25
N HIS A 842 -10.75 12.93 -41.17
CA HIS A 842 -9.69 13.63 -41.90
C HIS A 842 -10.21 14.77 -42.78
N ALA A 843 -11.44 14.67 -43.31
CA ALA A 843 -12.06 15.76 -44.07
C ALA A 843 -12.60 16.87 -43.15
N MET A 844 -13.18 16.52 -42.00
CA MET A 844 -13.65 17.47 -40.98
C MET A 844 -12.49 18.27 -40.37
N LEU A 845 -11.40 17.58 -39.99
CA LEU A 845 -10.12 18.18 -39.55
C LEU A 845 -9.47 19.08 -40.61
N GLY A 846 -10.03 19.13 -41.83
CA GLY A 846 -9.55 19.93 -42.93
C GLY A 846 -10.48 21.04 -43.41
N CYS A 847 -11.53 21.37 -42.66
CA CYS A 847 -12.49 22.42 -43.00
C CYS A 847 -11.90 23.84 -42.89
N ASP A 848 -10.78 24.00 -42.17
CA ASP A 848 -9.97 25.21 -42.04
C ASP A 848 -9.29 25.65 -43.35
N GLN A 849 -9.05 24.71 -44.27
CA GLN A 849 -8.35 24.97 -45.53
C GLN A 849 -9.31 25.45 -46.63
N PRO A 850 -8.82 26.22 -47.64
CA PRO A 850 -9.64 26.66 -48.77
C PRO A 850 -10.34 25.50 -49.49
N GLY A 851 -11.67 25.52 -49.54
CA GLY A 851 -12.50 24.45 -50.11
C GLY A 851 -12.68 23.21 -49.22
N GLY A 852 -12.17 23.23 -47.98
CA GLY A 852 -12.24 22.15 -47.01
C GLY A 852 -13.67 21.71 -46.69
N VAL A 853 -14.54 22.66 -46.35
CA VAL A 853 -15.97 22.43 -46.06
C VAL A 853 -16.67 21.72 -47.23
N ALA A 854 -16.47 22.18 -48.47
CA ALA A 854 -17.09 21.56 -49.66
C ALA A 854 -16.57 20.13 -49.90
N ASN A 855 -15.30 19.85 -49.61
CA ASN A 855 -14.77 18.50 -49.67
C ASN A 855 -15.31 17.61 -48.54
N ALA A 856 -15.45 18.14 -47.31
CA ALA A 856 -16.05 17.44 -46.19
C ALA A 856 -17.52 17.07 -46.45
N GLU A 857 -18.33 17.99 -46.99
CA GLU A 857 -19.70 17.70 -47.43
C GLU A 857 -19.78 16.54 -48.43
N ARG A 858 -18.90 16.53 -49.44
CA ARG A 858 -18.83 15.43 -50.42
C ARG A 858 -18.45 14.11 -49.76
N VAL A 859 -17.47 14.11 -48.86
CA VAL A 859 -17.00 12.89 -48.17
C VAL A 859 -18.04 12.37 -47.17
N VAL A 860 -18.72 13.24 -46.44
CA VAL A 860 -19.85 12.87 -45.57
C VAL A 860 -21.03 12.34 -46.40
N GLY A 861 -21.34 12.96 -47.54
CA GLY A 861 -22.38 12.48 -48.47
C GLY A 861 -22.06 11.13 -49.12
N GLU A 862 -20.77 10.80 -49.33
CA GLU A 862 -20.33 9.44 -49.69
C GLU A 862 -20.48 8.47 -48.52
N ALA A 863 -20.10 8.88 -47.30
CA ALA A 863 -20.19 8.04 -46.11
C ALA A 863 -21.65 7.69 -45.72
N VAL A 864 -22.60 8.62 -45.87
CA VAL A 864 -24.04 8.38 -45.66
C VAL A 864 -24.53 7.16 -46.45
N LYS A 865 -24.08 6.98 -47.70
CA LYS A 865 -24.52 5.89 -48.59
C LYS A 865 -24.05 4.50 -48.15
N HIS A 866 -23.08 4.42 -47.23
CA HIS A 866 -22.45 3.17 -46.81
C HIS A 866 -22.57 2.92 -45.30
N LEU A 867 -22.60 3.96 -44.47
CA LEU A 867 -22.77 3.88 -43.02
C LEU A 867 -24.23 4.14 -42.56
N GLY A 868 -25.03 4.81 -43.39
CA GLY A 868 -26.37 5.28 -43.04
C GLY A 868 -26.39 6.60 -42.25
N GLU A 869 -27.50 7.35 -42.34
CA GLU A 869 -27.62 8.67 -41.70
C GLU A 869 -27.60 8.63 -40.17
N ALA A 870 -28.00 7.52 -39.56
CA ALA A 870 -28.03 7.35 -38.09
C ALA A 870 -26.66 7.02 -37.49
N HIS A 871 -25.62 6.78 -38.30
CA HIS A 871 -24.29 6.42 -37.80
C HIS A 871 -23.65 7.61 -37.07
N PRO A 872 -23.11 7.46 -35.84
CA PRO A 872 -22.63 8.57 -35.02
C PRO A 872 -21.70 9.54 -35.75
N THR A 873 -20.61 9.03 -36.35
CA THR A 873 -19.63 9.83 -37.12
C THR A 873 -20.26 10.63 -38.27
N VAL A 874 -21.33 10.14 -38.89
CA VAL A 874 -22.02 10.82 -39.99
C VAL A 874 -22.96 11.90 -39.46
N ARG A 875 -23.74 11.57 -38.43
CA ARG A 875 -24.65 12.50 -37.75
C ARG A 875 -23.89 13.69 -37.17
N ASP A 876 -22.81 13.42 -36.44
CA ASP A 876 -22.06 14.43 -35.70
C ASP A 876 -21.27 15.33 -36.67
N ALA A 877 -20.70 14.77 -37.74
CA ALA A 877 -20.09 15.55 -38.82
C ALA A 877 -21.10 16.46 -39.56
N ARG A 878 -22.34 16.02 -39.78
CA ARG A 878 -23.38 16.88 -40.39
C ARG A 878 -23.76 18.05 -39.49
N VAL A 879 -23.89 17.84 -38.18
CA VAL A 879 -24.17 18.92 -37.21
C VAL A 879 -23.06 19.98 -37.26
N LEU A 880 -21.79 19.54 -37.26
CA LEU A 880 -20.63 20.44 -37.36
C LEU A 880 -20.56 21.18 -38.70
N LEU A 881 -20.88 20.53 -39.83
CA LEU A 881 -20.91 21.19 -41.14
C LEU A 881 -22.00 22.26 -41.25
N GLU A 882 -23.19 22.03 -40.69
CA GLU A 882 -24.25 23.04 -40.66
C GLU A 882 -23.88 24.21 -39.72
N MET A 883 -23.17 23.95 -38.61
CA MET A 883 -22.60 25.02 -37.77
C MET A 883 -21.57 25.86 -38.54
N LEU A 884 -20.59 25.22 -39.19
CA LEU A 884 -19.54 25.90 -39.98
C LEU A 884 -20.10 26.70 -41.16
N LYS A 885 -21.19 26.25 -41.79
CA LYS A 885 -21.92 27.03 -42.80
C LYS A 885 -22.58 28.27 -42.19
N SER A 886 -23.15 28.15 -41.00
CA SER A 886 -23.81 29.26 -40.30
C SER A 886 -22.84 30.34 -39.80
N THR A 887 -21.57 29.98 -39.52
CA THR A 887 -20.52 30.92 -39.13
C THR A 887 -19.72 31.51 -40.30
N GLY A 888 -19.98 31.06 -41.53
CA GLY A 888 -19.30 31.57 -42.73
C GLY A 888 -17.91 30.96 -42.98
N GLY A 889 -17.60 29.80 -42.39
CA GLY A 889 -16.34 29.09 -42.61
C GLY A 889 -15.19 29.48 -41.67
N THR A 890 -15.46 30.24 -40.61
CA THR A 890 -14.59 30.42 -39.43
C THR A 890 -15.12 29.61 -38.25
#